data_AF-A0A9D5RIH8-F1
#
_entry.id   AF-A0A9D5RIH8-F1
#
_cell.length_a   1.000
_cell.length_b   1.000
_cell.length_c   1.000
_cell.angle_alpha   90.00
_cell.angle_beta   90.00
_cell.angle_gamma   90.00
#
_symmetry.space_group_name_H-M   'P 1'
#
loop_
_entity.id
_entity.type
_entity.pdbx_description
1 polymer ?
#
loop_
_entity_poly.entity_id
_entity_poly.type
_entity_poly.pdbx_seq_one_letter_code
_entity_poly.pdbx_strand_id
1 'polypeptide(L)'
;MTSANLSFSDKIKNQKKYITGTLWTSLVAFPFVFAYFVLGVIMMISRSINYYRLYNQTDAVLAMEKCRAVSRIMGLDSITFLLVMLIGVVFAFQGFSYLFSQSRIDFYLSQPTTRVQRIKKTFVSAFLTYLAMFGVSEIIALIIAACMGGINKQVLVSLLVEFINNIILYFAVYNVTVVAIMLCGTYVSAILVTGLFAFTSIIFAVELGFFKSLFYATYSFNDKMIVYLSPVFDRFTELVAFNSRFGGATSGKMIENMSILQDRILSNLRFEIDTLLVAVIAFVLVFVISSKRKAEMAGKSIAFRPFRWFVKVTLCVMVGLGTGYLVYIMYENVWNKKLCMLMCFIMILGTILAGCIFEVIIDTNIRRFFKGIPQTIMAIAIVLLIFVIFKGDLLGYDSYIPDPEKVESCAIIDHYGEYNVWSNEDNDFVESEVDHMYITNVNDFIQIAKLGMDNSREAARNGEDRPSYAEGYDVTILYRMKNGKNIYRSVVLPFDVDPELMDKILGSEEYLKGRFDVFFDDELRFSDSSNSKNRIVRYNTINETLIATDLPYEELSDALREDILNGFSFSYMRDHRPIASIEYSNDGTYYVDANIPVYENYEKTIALMKKYGIYSDPELDVSEITSIEVTNYYPGYDLSVTDIDDVPSDLDSLSAKYTDPDQIKEICEKAYFSDFLSYWTDYRNLCSQYTVIVSRNGETPSSNYGSYGQYMYFDYGNIPEFVVKDTNN
;
A
#
# COMPACT_ATOMS: atom_id res chain seq x y z
N MET A 1 37.86 -26.12 -43.90
CA MET A 1 39.06 -25.81 -43.09
C MET A 1 38.66 -25.78 -41.64
N THR A 2 39.28 -26.60 -40.79
CA THR A 2 39.09 -26.60 -39.33
C THR A 2 39.62 -25.30 -38.73
N SER A 3 38.97 -24.78 -37.67
CA SER A 3 39.23 -23.44 -37.11
C SER A 3 40.64 -23.22 -36.55
N ALA A 4 41.45 -24.29 -36.47
CA ALA A 4 42.83 -24.25 -36.02
C ALA A 4 43.77 -23.49 -36.98
N ASN A 5 43.47 -23.44 -38.29
CA ASN A 5 44.38 -22.91 -39.32
C ASN A 5 44.07 -21.47 -39.79
N LEU A 6 43.19 -20.74 -39.11
CA LEU A 6 42.89 -19.34 -39.44
C LEU A 6 43.97 -18.41 -38.86
N SER A 7 44.49 -17.48 -39.67
CA SER A 7 45.39 -16.42 -39.20
C SER A 7 44.68 -15.56 -38.15
N PHE A 8 45.44 -14.92 -37.25
CA PHE A 8 44.86 -14.04 -36.22
C PHE A 8 44.01 -12.92 -36.83
N SER A 9 44.43 -12.39 -37.98
CA SER A 9 43.67 -11.40 -38.76
C SER A 9 42.34 -11.96 -39.28
N ASP A 10 42.33 -13.19 -39.79
CA ASP A 10 41.10 -13.85 -40.27
C ASP A 10 40.18 -14.27 -39.12
N LYS A 11 40.73 -14.64 -37.97
CA LYS A 11 39.97 -14.84 -36.73
C LYS A 11 39.30 -13.55 -36.31
N ILE A 12 40.02 -12.43 -36.27
CA ILE A 12 39.44 -11.11 -35.96
C ILE A 12 38.42 -10.67 -37.02
N LYS A 13 38.68 -10.86 -38.31
CA LYS A 13 37.72 -10.53 -39.38
C LYS A 13 36.44 -11.36 -39.28
N ASN A 14 36.56 -12.67 -39.04
CA ASN A 14 35.41 -13.55 -38.85
C ASN A 14 34.68 -13.25 -37.54
N GLN A 15 35.39 -12.91 -36.47
CA GLN A 15 34.80 -12.54 -35.18
C GLN A 15 34.12 -11.16 -35.28
N LYS A 16 34.70 -10.20 -36.01
CA LYS A 16 34.10 -8.89 -36.30
C LYS A 16 32.85 -9.04 -37.17
N LYS A 17 32.89 -9.90 -38.19
CA LYS A 17 31.72 -10.23 -39.05
C LYS A 17 30.64 -11.00 -38.29
N TYR A 18 31.02 -11.83 -37.32
CA TYR A 18 30.11 -12.49 -36.38
C TYR A 18 29.52 -11.51 -35.37
N ILE A 19 30.29 -10.57 -34.84
CA ILE A 19 29.81 -9.54 -33.91
C ILE A 19 28.83 -8.59 -34.63
N THR A 20 29.18 -8.10 -35.83
CA THR A 20 28.31 -7.20 -36.59
C THR A 20 27.10 -7.91 -37.22
N GLY A 21 27.19 -9.21 -37.51
CA GLY A 21 26.08 -10.00 -38.08
C GLY A 21 25.15 -10.66 -37.05
N THR A 22 25.62 -10.89 -35.82
CA THR A 22 24.89 -11.69 -34.81
C THR A 22 24.78 -11.04 -33.42
N LEU A 23 25.59 -10.02 -33.09
CA LEU A 23 25.63 -9.33 -31.79
C LEU A 23 25.38 -7.80 -31.92
N TRP A 24 24.68 -7.35 -32.97
CA TRP A 24 24.46 -5.92 -33.20
C TRP A 24 23.61 -5.25 -32.11
N THR A 25 22.67 -5.96 -31.48
CA THR A 25 21.85 -5.39 -30.39
C THR A 25 22.69 -5.10 -29.15
N SER A 26 23.76 -5.85 -28.88
CA SER A 26 24.65 -5.58 -27.74
C SER A 26 25.54 -4.37 -28.02
N LEU A 27 25.87 -4.10 -29.29
CA LEU A 27 26.53 -2.85 -29.68
C LEU A 27 25.62 -1.62 -29.48
N VAL A 28 24.31 -1.80 -29.56
CA VAL A 28 23.33 -0.74 -29.26
C VAL A 28 23.04 -0.64 -27.77
N ALA A 29 22.83 -1.77 -27.08
CA ALA A 29 22.49 -1.82 -25.67
C ALA A 29 23.64 -1.39 -24.76
N PHE A 30 24.90 -1.72 -25.10
CA PHE A 30 26.05 -1.40 -24.27
C PHE A 30 26.21 0.10 -24.01
N PRO A 31 26.14 1.01 -25.00
CA PRO A 31 26.12 2.45 -24.75
C PRO A 31 25.06 2.90 -23.74
N PHE A 32 23.84 2.34 -23.79
CA PHE A 32 22.77 2.71 -22.84
C PHE A 32 23.05 2.20 -21.44
N VAL A 33 23.49 0.94 -21.29
CA VAL A 33 23.87 0.36 -19.99
C VAL A 33 25.07 1.08 -19.41
N PHE A 34 26.08 1.35 -20.24
CA PHE A 34 27.26 2.11 -19.85
C PHE A 34 26.88 3.54 -19.44
N ALA A 35 26.04 4.23 -20.20
CA ALA A 35 25.56 5.56 -19.84
C ALA A 35 24.77 5.54 -18.53
N TYR A 36 23.85 4.58 -18.35
CA TYR A 36 23.06 4.46 -17.13
C TYR A 36 23.94 4.33 -15.89
N PHE A 37 24.88 3.38 -15.88
CA PHE A 37 25.75 3.18 -14.73
C PHE A 37 26.79 4.29 -14.57
N VAL A 38 27.59 4.55 -15.61
CA VAL A 38 28.74 5.45 -15.51
C VAL A 38 28.30 6.91 -15.41
N LEU A 39 27.43 7.37 -16.30
CA LEU A 39 26.94 8.75 -16.24
C LEU A 39 25.97 8.93 -15.09
N GLY A 40 25.12 7.93 -14.79
CA GLY A 40 24.21 7.98 -13.64
C GLY A 40 24.96 8.20 -12.33
N VAL A 41 26.01 7.42 -12.05
CA VAL A 41 26.85 7.60 -10.85
C VAL A 41 27.50 8.98 -10.83
N ILE A 42 28.13 9.41 -11.93
CA ILE A 42 28.80 10.72 -11.98
C ILE A 42 27.79 11.85 -11.73
N MET A 43 26.64 11.82 -12.40
CA MET A 43 25.61 12.85 -12.29
C MET A 43 24.99 12.89 -10.90
N MET A 44 24.68 11.72 -10.32
CA MET A 44 24.07 11.63 -8.99
C MET A 44 25.02 12.08 -7.89
N ILE A 45 26.29 11.68 -7.93
CA ILE A 45 27.29 12.16 -6.97
C ILE A 45 27.55 13.66 -7.17
N SER A 46 27.64 14.13 -8.42
CA SER A 46 27.80 15.57 -8.72
C SER A 46 26.63 16.39 -8.18
N ARG A 47 25.40 15.87 -8.29
CA ARG A 47 24.21 16.46 -7.68
C ARG A 47 24.37 16.59 -6.16
N SER A 48 24.81 15.52 -5.47
CA SER A 48 25.06 15.55 -4.02
C SER A 48 26.14 16.57 -3.63
N ILE A 49 27.22 16.69 -4.40
CA ILE A 49 28.27 17.69 -4.16
C ILE A 49 27.74 19.12 -4.35
N ASN A 50 26.93 19.36 -5.37
CA ASN A 50 26.33 20.67 -5.62
C ASN A 50 25.32 21.04 -4.53
N TYR A 51 24.51 20.09 -4.08
CA TYR A 51 23.56 20.29 -2.98
C TYR A 51 24.29 20.65 -1.67
N TYR A 52 25.35 19.92 -1.34
CA TYR A 52 26.24 20.25 -0.22
C TYR A 52 26.77 21.69 -0.27
N ARG A 53 27.20 22.16 -1.46
CA ARG A 53 27.69 23.54 -1.65
C ARG A 53 26.61 24.60 -1.55
N LEU A 54 25.40 24.31 -2.01
CA LEU A 54 24.27 25.24 -1.99
C LEU A 54 23.72 25.46 -0.58
N TYR A 55 23.69 24.40 0.23
CA TYR A 55 23.04 24.40 1.56
C TYR A 55 24.03 24.38 2.74
N ASN A 56 25.34 24.49 2.49
CA ASN A 56 26.40 24.46 3.52
C ASN A 56 26.26 23.30 4.53
N GLN A 57 26.01 22.09 4.01
CA GLN A 57 25.85 20.89 4.82
C GLN A 57 27.20 20.46 5.45
N THR A 58 27.17 19.49 6.38
CA THR A 58 28.40 18.94 6.99
C THR A 58 29.06 17.90 6.09
N ASP A 59 30.38 17.69 6.26
CA ASP A 59 31.14 16.68 5.50
C ASP A 59 30.59 15.25 5.70
N ALA A 60 30.04 14.96 6.89
CA ALA A 60 29.40 13.68 7.19
C ALA A 60 28.15 13.44 6.32
N VAL A 61 27.29 14.46 6.19
CA VAL A 61 26.10 14.41 5.34
C VAL A 61 26.49 14.27 3.86
N LEU A 62 27.55 14.94 3.42
CA LEU A 62 28.07 14.78 2.05
C LEU A 62 28.51 13.33 1.78
N ALA A 63 29.26 12.72 2.70
CA ALA A 63 29.71 11.33 2.54
C ALA A 63 28.53 10.34 2.43
N MET A 64 27.50 10.54 3.26
CA MET A 64 26.27 9.76 3.23
C MET A 64 25.51 9.96 1.92
N GLU A 65 25.30 11.20 1.48
CA GLU A 65 24.59 11.52 0.24
C GLU A 65 25.30 10.99 -1.01
N LYS A 66 26.64 10.91 -0.99
CA LYS A 66 27.40 10.23 -2.05
C LYS A 66 27.14 8.72 -2.06
N CYS A 67 27.12 8.08 -0.90
CA CYS A 67 26.81 6.65 -0.78
C CYS A 67 25.36 6.36 -1.24
N ARG A 68 24.40 7.19 -0.83
CA ARG A 68 22.99 7.12 -1.25
C ARG A 68 22.83 7.34 -2.75
N ALA A 69 23.57 8.28 -3.33
CA ALA A 69 23.62 8.49 -4.78
C ALA A 69 24.08 7.25 -5.55
N VAL A 70 25.08 6.51 -5.04
CA VAL A 70 25.56 5.27 -5.65
C VAL A 70 24.55 4.14 -5.49
N SER A 71 23.98 3.94 -4.30
CA SER A 71 22.96 2.93 -4.04
C SER A 71 21.72 3.12 -4.93
N ARG A 72 21.28 4.36 -5.18
CA ARG A 72 20.16 4.65 -6.08
C ARG A 72 20.36 4.22 -7.53
N ILE A 73 21.61 4.16 -8.00
CA ILE A 73 21.93 3.78 -9.39
C ILE A 73 22.30 2.31 -9.50
N MET A 74 22.97 1.74 -8.50
CA MET A 74 23.59 0.40 -8.59
C MET A 74 23.15 -0.56 -7.49
N GLY A 75 22.57 -0.07 -6.40
CA GLY A 75 22.13 -0.87 -5.26
C GLY A 75 20.68 -1.32 -5.36
N LEU A 76 20.16 -1.89 -4.27
CA LEU A 76 18.82 -2.47 -4.16
C LEU A 76 17.68 -1.50 -4.51
N ASP A 77 17.94 -0.20 -4.37
CA ASP A 77 17.04 0.92 -4.65
C ASP A 77 16.89 1.20 -6.15
N SER A 78 17.69 0.54 -6.99
CA SER A 78 17.87 0.93 -8.38
C SER A 78 16.69 0.49 -9.26
N ILE A 79 16.37 1.34 -10.23
CA ILE A 79 15.40 1.01 -11.31
C ILE A 79 16.04 0.17 -12.44
N THR A 80 17.25 -0.37 -12.20
CA THR A 80 18.05 -1.13 -13.18
C THR A 80 17.30 -2.34 -13.72
N PHE A 81 16.43 -2.94 -12.91
CA PHE A 81 15.62 -4.09 -13.30
C PHE A 81 14.82 -3.83 -14.59
N LEU A 82 14.32 -2.60 -14.85
CA LEU A 82 13.64 -2.24 -16.10
C LEU A 82 14.53 -2.41 -17.33
N LEU A 83 15.79 -1.96 -17.24
CA LEU A 83 16.78 -2.12 -18.30
C LEU A 83 17.12 -3.60 -18.50
N VAL A 84 17.29 -4.35 -17.42
CA VAL A 84 17.58 -5.79 -17.46
C VAL A 84 16.46 -6.57 -18.14
N MET A 85 15.20 -6.29 -17.80
CA MET A 85 14.05 -6.91 -18.44
C MET A 85 14.02 -6.63 -19.95
N LEU A 86 14.23 -5.36 -20.35
CA LEU A 86 14.27 -4.96 -21.75
C LEU A 86 15.38 -5.71 -22.52
N ILE A 87 16.59 -5.77 -21.95
CA ILE A 87 17.73 -6.46 -22.54
C ILE A 87 17.45 -7.96 -22.66
N GLY A 88 16.87 -8.58 -21.63
CA GLY A 88 16.45 -9.99 -21.64
C GLY A 88 15.53 -10.31 -22.82
N VAL A 89 14.49 -9.49 -23.02
CA VAL A 89 13.55 -9.62 -24.14
C VAL A 89 14.26 -9.45 -25.48
N VAL A 90 15.02 -8.36 -25.66
CA VAL A 90 15.71 -8.06 -26.94
C VAL A 90 16.70 -9.16 -27.32
N PHE A 91 17.50 -9.64 -26.36
CA PHE A 91 18.49 -10.68 -26.61
C PHE A 91 17.84 -12.03 -26.93
N ALA A 92 16.70 -12.36 -26.31
CA ALA A 92 15.93 -13.54 -26.66
C ALA A 92 15.43 -13.47 -28.11
N PHE A 93 14.79 -12.36 -28.50
CA PHE A 93 14.29 -12.16 -29.86
C PHE A 93 15.39 -12.18 -30.91
N GLN A 94 16.52 -11.54 -30.64
CA GLN A 94 17.66 -11.58 -31.54
C GLN A 94 18.20 -13.01 -31.71
N GLY A 95 18.47 -13.70 -30.60
CA GLY A 95 19.08 -15.02 -30.60
C GLY A 95 18.21 -16.10 -31.26
N PHE A 96 16.90 -15.95 -31.19
CA PHE A 96 15.93 -16.93 -31.70
C PHE A 96 15.08 -16.42 -32.88
N SER A 97 15.40 -15.25 -33.43
CA SER A 97 14.74 -14.62 -34.58
C SER A 97 14.56 -15.54 -35.81
N TYR A 98 15.48 -16.49 -35.99
CA TYR A 98 15.43 -17.45 -37.09
C TYR A 98 14.21 -18.38 -37.03
N LEU A 99 13.62 -18.60 -35.84
CA LEU A 99 12.47 -19.48 -35.64
C LEU A 99 11.15 -18.96 -36.23
N PHE A 100 11.13 -17.71 -36.70
CA PHE A 100 9.97 -17.07 -37.32
C PHE A 100 9.96 -17.21 -38.85
N SER A 101 11.03 -17.71 -39.47
CA SER A 101 11.17 -17.82 -40.92
C SER A 101 11.55 -19.24 -41.33
N GLN A 102 10.72 -19.88 -42.14
CA GLN A 102 10.94 -21.24 -42.60
C GLN A 102 12.27 -21.39 -43.35
N SER A 103 12.59 -20.47 -44.26
CA SER A 103 13.85 -20.50 -45.02
C SER A 103 15.09 -20.40 -44.12
N ARG A 104 15.03 -19.60 -43.04
CA ARG A 104 16.12 -19.54 -42.05
C ARG A 104 16.23 -20.84 -41.27
N ILE A 105 15.10 -21.41 -40.83
CA ILE A 105 15.08 -22.70 -40.14
C ILE A 105 15.71 -23.80 -40.99
N ASP A 106 15.36 -23.88 -42.28
CA ASP A 106 15.89 -24.87 -43.22
C ASP A 106 17.40 -24.71 -43.40
N PHE A 107 17.88 -23.46 -43.52
CA PHE A 107 19.31 -23.16 -43.53
C PHE A 107 20.02 -23.59 -42.25
N TYR A 108 19.44 -23.35 -41.08
CA TYR A 108 20.03 -23.79 -39.82
C TYR A 108 20.00 -25.32 -39.68
N LEU A 109 18.92 -25.98 -40.10
CA LEU A 109 18.78 -27.44 -40.04
C LEU A 109 19.74 -28.19 -40.98
N SER A 110 20.19 -27.57 -42.08
CA SER A 110 21.17 -28.17 -42.99
C SER A 110 22.62 -28.11 -42.49
N GLN A 111 22.91 -27.33 -41.44
CA GLN A 111 24.24 -27.29 -40.83
C GLN A 111 24.52 -28.56 -40.02
N PRO A 112 25.79 -29.03 -39.92
CA PRO A 112 26.19 -30.22 -39.17
C PRO A 112 26.21 -29.95 -37.65
N THR A 113 25.13 -29.38 -37.11
CA THR A 113 24.93 -29.09 -35.68
C THR A 113 23.56 -29.57 -35.26
N THR A 114 23.48 -30.17 -34.07
CA THR A 114 22.18 -30.57 -33.52
C THR A 114 21.40 -29.34 -33.03
N ARG A 115 20.07 -29.46 -32.94
CA ARG A 115 19.22 -28.40 -32.40
C ARG A 115 19.63 -28.01 -30.98
N VAL A 116 19.93 -28.98 -30.13
CA VAL A 116 20.37 -28.77 -28.74
C VAL A 116 21.68 -28.00 -28.70
N GLN A 117 22.67 -28.35 -29.54
CA GLN A 117 23.93 -27.62 -29.63
C GLN A 117 23.73 -26.16 -30.06
N ARG A 118 22.82 -25.89 -31.01
CA ARG A 118 22.50 -24.53 -31.44
C ARG A 118 21.86 -23.71 -30.32
N ILE A 119 20.83 -24.26 -29.66
CA ILE A 119 20.18 -23.60 -28.53
C ILE A 119 21.21 -23.31 -27.44
N LYS A 120 22.00 -24.30 -27.03
CA LYS A 120 23.06 -24.13 -26.03
C LYS A 120 24.05 -23.03 -26.42
N LYS A 121 24.50 -22.99 -27.68
CA LYS A 121 25.42 -21.96 -28.16
C LYS A 121 24.78 -20.56 -28.11
N THR A 122 23.53 -20.42 -28.53
CA THR A 122 22.79 -19.15 -28.46
C THR A 122 22.63 -18.68 -27.02
N PHE A 123 22.26 -19.58 -26.11
CA PHE A 123 22.13 -19.30 -24.68
C PHE A 123 23.43 -18.80 -24.06
N VAL A 124 24.51 -19.58 -24.21
CA VAL A 124 25.82 -19.23 -23.65
C VAL A 124 26.31 -17.91 -24.23
N SER A 125 26.11 -17.68 -25.54
CA SER A 125 26.50 -16.42 -26.17
C SER A 125 25.71 -15.24 -25.61
N ALA A 126 24.38 -15.36 -25.46
CA ALA A 126 23.54 -14.28 -24.95
C ALA A 126 23.89 -13.95 -23.48
N PHE A 127 24.01 -14.98 -22.65
CA PHE A 127 24.36 -14.84 -21.24
C PHE A 127 25.74 -14.23 -21.02
N LEU A 128 26.78 -14.72 -21.72
CA LEU A 128 28.13 -14.15 -21.61
C LEU A 128 28.18 -12.71 -22.15
N THR A 129 27.41 -12.40 -23.19
CA THR A 129 27.33 -11.04 -23.73
C THR A 129 26.69 -10.10 -22.72
N TYR A 130 25.58 -10.51 -22.10
CA TYR A 130 24.94 -9.76 -21.03
C TYR A 130 25.89 -9.54 -19.86
N LEU A 131 26.51 -10.61 -19.35
CA LEU A 131 27.42 -10.55 -18.21
C LEU A 131 28.62 -9.63 -18.47
N ALA A 132 29.20 -9.71 -19.67
CA ALA A 132 30.29 -8.82 -20.06
C ALA A 132 29.83 -7.37 -20.20
N MET A 133 28.68 -7.12 -20.84
CA MET A 133 28.14 -5.79 -21.05
C MET A 133 27.79 -5.11 -19.72
N PHE A 134 27.00 -5.79 -18.89
CA PHE A 134 26.51 -5.30 -17.61
C PHE A 134 27.65 -5.20 -16.58
N GLY A 135 28.38 -6.30 -16.37
CA GLY A 135 29.45 -6.36 -15.38
C GLY A 135 30.61 -5.39 -15.67
N VAL A 136 31.01 -5.18 -16.93
CA VAL A 136 32.06 -4.20 -17.25
C VAL A 136 31.58 -2.77 -16.96
N SER A 137 30.35 -2.43 -17.35
CA SER A 137 29.79 -1.10 -17.06
C SER A 137 29.68 -0.84 -15.56
N GLU A 138 29.24 -1.83 -14.80
CA GLU A 138 29.07 -1.73 -13.35
C GLU A 138 30.42 -1.67 -12.63
N ILE A 139 31.43 -2.47 -13.02
CA ILE A 139 32.79 -2.39 -12.47
C ILE A 139 33.40 -1.00 -12.71
N ILE A 140 33.22 -0.44 -13.91
CA ILE A 140 33.73 0.90 -14.23
C ILE A 140 33.03 1.95 -13.37
N ALA A 141 31.70 1.87 -13.24
CA ALA A 141 30.92 2.76 -12.39
C ALA A 141 31.30 2.64 -10.91
N LEU A 142 31.58 1.42 -10.42
CA LEU A 142 32.07 1.15 -9.07
C LEU A 142 33.44 1.80 -8.83
N ILE A 143 34.38 1.68 -9.77
CA ILE A 143 35.69 2.34 -9.67
C ILE A 143 35.52 3.85 -9.60
N ILE A 144 34.63 4.43 -10.39
CA ILE A 144 34.35 5.87 -10.38
C ILE A 144 33.70 6.29 -9.05
N ALA A 145 32.70 5.54 -8.57
CA ALA A 145 32.09 5.76 -7.26
C ALA A 145 33.13 5.72 -6.13
N ALA A 146 34.08 4.78 -6.18
CA ALA A 146 35.19 4.68 -5.24
C ALA A 146 36.07 5.93 -5.27
N CYS A 147 36.50 6.34 -6.48
CA CYS A 147 37.34 7.53 -6.69
C CYS A 147 36.65 8.83 -6.24
N MET A 148 35.32 8.90 -6.30
CA MET A 148 34.53 10.05 -5.87
C MET A 148 34.14 10.02 -4.38
N GLY A 149 34.49 8.94 -3.67
CA GLY A 149 34.24 8.76 -2.23
C GLY A 149 32.79 8.39 -1.89
N GLY A 150 32.07 7.72 -2.79
CA GLY A 150 30.67 7.29 -2.60
C GLY A 150 30.50 5.82 -2.23
N ILE A 151 31.51 5.18 -1.63
CA ILE A 151 31.46 3.76 -1.26
C ILE A 151 31.73 3.58 0.22
N ASN A 152 30.88 2.81 0.87
CA ASN A 152 31.12 2.22 2.18
C ASN A 152 30.84 0.69 2.13
N LYS A 153 30.97 0.00 3.27
CA LYS A 153 30.77 -1.46 3.36
C LYS A 153 29.35 -1.87 2.98
N GLN A 154 28.35 -1.11 3.45
CA GLN A 154 26.92 -1.36 3.27
C GLN A 154 26.53 -1.23 1.79
N VAL A 155 26.95 -0.14 1.14
CA VAL A 155 26.78 0.09 -0.30
C VAL A 155 27.41 -1.05 -1.09
N LEU A 156 28.63 -1.47 -0.76
CA LEU A 156 29.29 -2.56 -1.48
C LEU A 156 28.52 -3.89 -1.37
N VAL A 157 27.96 -4.21 -0.21
CA VAL A 157 27.08 -5.38 -0.03
C VAL A 157 25.80 -5.24 -0.86
N SER A 158 25.13 -4.07 -0.80
CA SER A 158 23.91 -3.78 -1.57
C SER A 158 24.14 -3.98 -3.07
N LEU A 159 25.25 -3.44 -3.62
CA LEU A 159 25.62 -3.59 -5.02
C LEU A 159 25.87 -5.06 -5.42
N LEU A 160 26.57 -5.82 -4.58
CA LEU A 160 26.82 -7.25 -4.86
C LEU A 160 25.53 -8.07 -4.88
N VAL A 161 24.61 -7.81 -3.96
CA VAL A 161 23.31 -8.49 -3.93
C VAL A 161 22.49 -8.09 -5.16
N GLU A 162 22.40 -6.81 -5.47
CA GLU A 162 21.66 -6.32 -6.64
C GLU A 162 22.23 -6.84 -7.97
N PHE A 163 23.55 -7.00 -8.07
CA PHE A 163 24.18 -7.64 -9.23
C PHE A 163 23.71 -9.08 -9.41
N ILE A 164 23.62 -9.85 -8.33
CA ILE A 164 23.11 -11.23 -8.35
C ILE A 164 21.63 -11.25 -8.73
N ASN A 165 20.82 -10.39 -8.12
CA ASN A 165 19.39 -10.27 -8.42
C ASN A 165 19.16 -9.94 -9.90
N ASN A 166 19.94 -9.02 -10.47
CA ASN A 166 19.86 -8.67 -11.89
C ASN A 166 20.29 -9.82 -12.82
N ILE A 167 21.24 -10.67 -12.42
CA ILE A 167 21.57 -11.89 -13.18
C ILE A 167 20.40 -12.88 -13.16
N ILE A 168 19.78 -13.09 -11.99
CA ILE A 168 18.65 -14.00 -11.82
C ILE A 168 17.46 -13.50 -12.65
N LEU A 169 17.13 -12.21 -12.54
CA LEU A 169 16.06 -11.56 -13.31
C LEU A 169 16.31 -11.64 -14.82
N TYR A 170 17.52 -11.31 -15.29
CA TYR A 170 17.87 -11.45 -16.70
C TYR A 170 17.60 -12.87 -17.19
N PHE A 171 18.04 -13.87 -16.41
CA PHE A 171 17.87 -15.27 -16.76
C PHE A 171 16.38 -15.65 -16.80
N ALA A 172 15.58 -15.20 -15.83
CA ALA A 172 14.13 -15.41 -15.79
C ALA A 172 13.44 -14.84 -17.04
N VAL A 173 13.63 -13.54 -17.29
CA VAL A 173 12.95 -12.85 -18.39
C VAL A 173 13.41 -13.35 -19.75
N TYR A 174 14.71 -13.60 -19.93
CA TYR A 174 15.24 -14.22 -21.13
C TYR A 174 14.59 -15.58 -21.38
N ASN A 175 14.55 -16.47 -20.38
CA ASN A 175 13.98 -17.81 -20.53
C ASN A 175 12.48 -17.76 -20.82
N VAL A 176 11.71 -16.94 -20.11
CA VAL A 176 10.27 -16.76 -20.35
C VAL A 176 10.02 -16.26 -21.78
N THR A 177 10.81 -15.31 -22.24
CA THR A 177 10.73 -14.80 -23.63
C THR A 177 11.08 -15.90 -24.64
N VAL A 178 12.13 -16.69 -24.38
CA VAL A 178 12.48 -17.82 -25.25
C VAL A 178 11.37 -18.87 -25.27
N VAL A 179 10.72 -19.17 -24.14
CA VAL A 179 9.56 -20.06 -24.09
C VAL A 179 8.44 -19.51 -24.98
N ALA A 180 8.11 -18.21 -24.88
CA ALA A 180 7.12 -17.57 -25.75
C ALA A 180 7.50 -17.66 -27.23
N ILE A 181 8.75 -17.39 -27.58
CA ILE A 181 9.27 -17.56 -28.96
C ILE A 181 9.13 -19.01 -29.43
N MET A 182 9.40 -20.00 -28.55
CA MET A 182 9.28 -21.43 -28.87
C MET A 182 7.83 -21.90 -29.03
N LEU A 183 6.87 -21.20 -28.44
CA LEU A 183 5.43 -21.48 -28.55
C LEU A 183 4.75 -20.76 -29.73
N CYS A 184 5.39 -19.72 -30.28
CA CYS A 184 4.83 -18.87 -31.34
C CYS A 184 5.62 -18.98 -32.66
N GLY A 185 4.94 -18.82 -33.79
CA GLY A 185 5.55 -18.86 -35.13
C GLY A 185 5.70 -17.48 -35.77
N THR A 186 5.23 -16.40 -35.12
CA THR A 186 5.37 -15.01 -35.58
C THR A 186 5.93 -14.12 -34.46
N TYR A 187 6.58 -13.01 -34.83
CA TYR A 187 7.12 -12.04 -33.86
C TYR A 187 6.03 -11.45 -32.96
N VAL A 188 4.93 -10.99 -33.56
CA VAL A 188 3.82 -10.34 -32.84
C VAL A 188 3.25 -11.26 -31.77
N SER A 189 2.97 -12.52 -32.12
CA SER A 189 2.40 -13.48 -31.17
C SER A 189 3.38 -13.86 -30.07
N ALA A 190 4.69 -13.92 -30.36
CA ALA A 190 5.70 -14.14 -29.33
C ALA A 190 5.77 -12.96 -28.35
N ILE A 191 5.67 -11.71 -28.82
CA ILE A 191 5.62 -10.52 -27.95
C ILE A 191 4.38 -10.56 -27.06
N LEU A 192 3.21 -10.81 -27.65
CA LEU A 192 1.95 -10.90 -26.89
C LEU A 192 1.97 -12.00 -25.83
N VAL A 193 2.52 -13.17 -26.16
CA VAL A 193 2.66 -14.28 -25.19
C VAL A 193 3.72 -13.97 -24.13
N THR A 194 4.79 -13.25 -24.47
CA THR A 194 5.77 -12.77 -23.48
C THR A 194 5.11 -11.83 -22.48
N GLY A 195 4.32 -10.87 -22.97
CA GLY A 195 3.51 -9.99 -22.12
C GLY A 195 2.50 -10.77 -21.28
N LEU A 196 1.80 -11.75 -21.87
CA LEU A 196 0.89 -12.61 -21.13
C LEU A 196 1.60 -13.30 -19.95
N PHE A 197 2.75 -13.94 -20.17
CA PHE A 197 3.49 -14.57 -19.09
C PHE A 197 3.96 -13.60 -18.01
N ALA A 198 4.33 -12.38 -18.38
CA ALA A 198 4.77 -11.35 -17.44
C ALA A 198 3.65 -10.84 -16.53
N PHE A 199 2.45 -10.66 -17.08
CA PHE A 199 1.36 -9.95 -16.38
C PHE A 199 0.21 -10.84 -15.90
N THR A 200 0.16 -12.12 -16.29
CA THR A 200 -0.99 -13.00 -15.96
C THR A 200 -1.27 -13.10 -14.47
N SER A 201 -0.26 -13.42 -13.66
CA SER A 201 -0.43 -13.58 -12.21
C SER A 201 -0.71 -12.25 -11.52
N ILE A 202 -0.18 -11.14 -12.03
CA ILE A 202 -0.45 -9.79 -11.52
C ILE A 202 -1.92 -9.44 -11.74
N ILE A 203 -2.42 -9.57 -12.97
CA ILE A 203 -3.81 -9.25 -13.32
C ILE A 203 -4.77 -10.07 -12.46
N PHE A 204 -4.56 -11.38 -12.34
CA PHE A 204 -5.40 -12.21 -11.49
C PHE A 204 -5.34 -11.81 -10.02
N ALA A 205 -4.17 -11.51 -9.48
CA ALA A 205 -4.08 -11.09 -8.07
C ALA A 205 -4.80 -9.76 -7.81
N VAL A 206 -4.74 -8.81 -8.76
CA VAL A 206 -5.47 -7.53 -8.66
C VAL A 206 -6.97 -7.78 -8.73
N GLU A 207 -7.42 -8.55 -9.73
CA GLU A 207 -8.82 -8.90 -9.88
C GLU A 207 -9.34 -9.62 -8.64
N LEU A 208 -8.65 -10.64 -8.15
CA LEU A 208 -9.06 -11.36 -6.94
C LEU A 208 -9.06 -10.46 -5.70
N GLY A 209 -8.10 -9.55 -5.57
CA GLY A 209 -8.09 -8.54 -4.50
C GLY A 209 -9.31 -7.63 -4.55
N PHE A 210 -9.68 -7.17 -5.75
CA PHE A 210 -10.92 -6.40 -5.96
C PHE A 210 -12.17 -7.22 -5.60
N PHE A 211 -12.27 -8.47 -6.03
CA PHE A 211 -13.41 -9.31 -5.69
C PHE A 211 -13.49 -9.57 -4.17
N LYS A 212 -12.36 -9.64 -3.46
CA LYS A 212 -12.35 -9.67 -1.99
C LYS A 212 -12.94 -8.37 -1.41
N SER A 213 -12.44 -7.20 -1.82
CA SER A 213 -12.89 -5.92 -1.28
C SER A 213 -14.37 -5.63 -1.57
N LEU A 214 -14.88 -6.15 -2.69
CA LEU A 214 -16.28 -5.99 -3.07
C LEU A 214 -17.23 -6.93 -2.32
N PHE A 215 -16.86 -8.20 -2.11
CA PHE A 215 -17.79 -9.22 -1.65
C PHE A 215 -17.60 -9.67 -0.22
N TYR A 216 -16.42 -9.50 0.36
CA TYR A 216 -16.16 -9.91 1.74
C TYR A 216 -16.34 -8.72 2.67
N ALA A 217 -17.32 -8.84 3.57
CA ALA A 217 -17.67 -7.80 4.53
C ALA A 217 -16.53 -7.50 5.51
N THR A 218 -15.64 -8.47 5.73
CA THR A 218 -14.55 -8.38 6.71
C THR A 218 -13.16 -8.23 6.07
N TYR A 219 -13.10 -7.90 4.77
CA TYR A 219 -11.84 -7.72 4.06
C TYR A 219 -11.04 -6.55 4.61
N SER A 220 -9.75 -6.77 4.87
CA SER A 220 -8.81 -5.72 5.30
C SER A 220 -7.77 -5.46 4.22
N PHE A 221 -7.51 -4.18 3.93
CA PHE A 221 -6.44 -3.74 3.04
C PHE A 221 -5.03 -4.03 3.58
N ASN A 222 -4.91 -4.37 4.87
CA ASN A 222 -3.67 -4.84 5.49
C ASN A 222 -3.30 -6.28 5.06
N ASP A 223 -4.24 -7.04 4.45
CA ASP A 223 -3.94 -8.34 3.85
C ASP A 223 -3.04 -8.15 2.62
N LYS A 224 -1.77 -8.54 2.73
CA LYS A 224 -0.76 -8.33 1.68
C LYS A 224 -1.19 -9.02 0.39
N MET A 225 -1.21 -8.27 -0.71
CA MET A 225 -1.35 -8.84 -2.05
C MET A 225 -0.14 -9.73 -2.35
N ILE A 226 -0.40 -11.04 -2.44
CA ILE A 226 0.62 -12.02 -2.77
C ILE A 226 0.47 -12.41 -4.24
N VAL A 227 1.50 -12.11 -5.04
CA VAL A 227 1.67 -12.64 -6.38
C VAL A 227 2.76 -13.70 -6.34
N TYR A 228 2.54 -14.80 -7.05
CA TYR A 228 3.53 -15.85 -7.26
C TYR A 228 3.91 -15.93 -8.72
N LEU A 229 5.11 -16.45 -8.98
CA LEU A 229 5.71 -16.65 -10.29
C LEU A 229 5.72 -15.39 -11.16
N SER A 230 6.02 -14.23 -10.58
CA SER A 230 6.03 -12.95 -11.30
C SER A 230 7.29 -12.13 -11.03
N PRO A 231 8.34 -12.31 -11.86
CA PRO A 231 9.56 -11.51 -11.74
C PRO A 231 9.33 -10.00 -11.87
N VAL A 232 8.27 -9.61 -12.58
CA VAL A 232 7.89 -8.20 -12.74
C VAL A 232 7.30 -7.66 -11.44
N PHE A 233 6.38 -8.38 -10.82
CA PHE A 233 5.77 -7.98 -9.55
C PHE A 233 6.80 -7.99 -8.43
N ASP A 234 7.60 -9.06 -8.34
CA ASP A 234 8.65 -9.22 -7.33
C ASP A 234 9.55 -7.97 -7.26
N ARG A 235 10.12 -7.56 -8.41
CA ARG A 235 11.00 -6.37 -8.47
C ARG A 235 10.24 -5.06 -8.26
N PHE A 236 8.99 -4.96 -8.74
CA PHE A 236 8.18 -3.77 -8.51
C PHE A 236 7.81 -3.61 -7.04
N THR A 237 7.40 -4.68 -6.37
CA THR A 237 7.07 -4.69 -4.94
C THR A 237 8.31 -4.45 -4.08
N GLU A 238 9.47 -4.97 -4.47
CA GLU A 238 10.72 -4.61 -3.80
C GLU A 238 11.04 -3.12 -3.95
N LEU A 239 10.94 -2.55 -5.15
CA LEU A 239 11.14 -1.12 -5.38
C LEU A 239 10.12 -0.28 -4.59
N VAL A 240 8.84 -0.66 -4.61
CA VAL A 240 7.80 0.04 -3.87
C VAL A 240 8.06 -0.10 -2.37
N ALA A 241 8.34 -1.28 -1.84
CA ALA A 241 8.69 -1.47 -0.43
C ALA A 241 9.94 -0.66 -0.04
N PHE A 242 10.85 -0.43 -0.99
CA PHE A 242 12.01 0.42 -0.83
C PHE A 242 11.67 1.92 -0.78
N ASN A 243 10.62 2.36 -1.48
CA ASN A 243 10.21 3.77 -1.59
C ASN A 243 9.02 4.18 -0.70
N SER A 244 8.12 3.26 -0.35
CA SER A 244 6.77 3.53 0.19
C SER A 244 6.60 3.19 1.68
N ARG A 245 7.60 2.58 2.32
CA ARG A 245 7.48 2.20 3.73
C ARG A 245 8.19 3.15 4.68
N PHE A 246 9.01 4.07 4.15
CA PHE A 246 9.93 4.93 4.91
C PHE A 246 10.43 6.12 4.07
N GLY A 247 9.57 6.88 3.38
CA GLY A 247 9.86 8.09 2.57
C GLY A 247 11.26 8.36 1.97
N GLY A 248 12.05 7.35 1.60
CA GLY A 248 13.45 7.48 1.22
C GLY A 248 14.49 7.52 2.37
N ALA A 249 14.13 7.47 3.67
CA ALA A 249 15.13 7.44 4.75
C ALA A 249 15.61 6.05 5.15
N THR A 250 14.89 4.94 4.90
CA THR A 250 15.52 3.61 5.04
C THR A 250 16.71 3.44 4.11
N SER A 251 16.72 4.07 2.93
CA SER A 251 17.89 4.06 2.05
C SER A 251 19.11 4.67 2.75
N GLY A 252 18.91 5.67 3.62
CA GLY A 252 19.97 6.21 4.48
C GLY A 252 20.34 5.26 5.61
N LYS A 253 19.35 4.81 6.38
CA LYS A 253 19.55 3.93 7.55
C LYS A 253 20.19 2.58 7.18
N MET A 254 19.93 2.02 5.98
CA MET A 254 20.59 0.80 5.49
C MET A 254 22.05 1.04 5.08
N ILE A 255 22.35 2.23 4.56
CA ILE A 255 23.71 2.63 4.19
C ILE A 255 24.55 2.87 5.46
N GLU A 256 23.90 3.14 6.59
CA GLU A 256 24.55 3.37 7.89
C GLU A 256 24.58 2.09 8.75
N ASN A 257 23.51 1.30 8.76
CA ASN A 257 23.35 0.14 9.64
C ASN A 257 23.27 -1.18 8.87
N MET A 258 24.24 -2.05 9.15
CA MET A 258 24.34 -3.37 8.52
C MET A 258 23.23 -4.34 8.94
N SER A 259 22.71 -4.25 10.17
CA SER A 259 21.63 -5.16 10.60
C SER A 259 20.36 -4.89 9.80
N ILE A 260 20.01 -3.60 9.62
CA ILE A 260 18.86 -3.18 8.83
C ILE A 260 19.01 -3.65 7.38
N LEU A 261 20.21 -3.51 6.78
CA LEU A 261 20.46 -4.03 5.43
C LEU A 261 20.29 -5.56 5.36
N GLN A 262 20.77 -6.30 6.36
CA GLN A 262 20.65 -7.77 6.40
C GLN A 262 19.20 -8.23 6.55
N ASP A 263 18.44 -7.62 7.47
CA ASP A 263 17.04 -7.94 7.69
C ASP A 263 16.21 -7.71 6.41
N ARG A 264 16.57 -6.68 5.64
CA ARG A 264 15.92 -6.36 4.36
C ARG A 264 16.26 -7.34 3.25
N ILE A 265 17.54 -7.74 3.15
CA ILE A 265 17.95 -8.80 2.22
C ILE A 265 17.19 -10.10 2.54
N LEU A 266 17.05 -10.44 3.83
CA LEU A 266 16.32 -11.62 4.27
C LEU A 266 14.82 -11.51 4.01
N SER A 267 14.20 -10.35 4.23
CA SER A 267 12.77 -10.13 3.95
C SER A 267 12.43 -10.25 2.47
N ASN A 268 13.36 -9.86 1.59
CA ASN A 268 13.17 -9.90 0.14
C ASN A 268 13.54 -11.25 -0.49
N LEU A 269 14.19 -12.15 0.27
CA LEU A 269 14.64 -13.44 -0.24
C LEU A 269 13.52 -14.27 -0.87
N ARG A 270 12.28 -14.11 -0.39
CA ARG A 270 11.11 -14.76 -0.98
C ARG A 270 10.89 -14.38 -2.46
N PHE A 271 11.02 -13.10 -2.80
CA PHE A 271 10.83 -12.60 -4.16
C PHE A 271 11.95 -13.10 -5.07
N GLU A 272 13.19 -13.11 -4.58
CA GLU A 272 14.33 -13.64 -5.32
C GLU A 272 14.24 -15.16 -5.56
N ILE A 273 13.72 -15.91 -4.58
CA ILE A 273 13.42 -17.34 -4.74
C ILE A 273 12.32 -17.55 -5.78
N ASP A 274 11.24 -16.74 -5.76
CA ASP A 274 10.15 -16.83 -6.73
C ASP A 274 10.65 -16.56 -8.17
N THR A 275 11.43 -15.49 -8.35
CA THR A 275 12.05 -15.17 -9.64
C THR A 275 13.01 -16.27 -10.12
N LEU A 276 13.81 -16.85 -9.22
CA LEU A 276 14.70 -17.98 -9.54
C LEU A 276 13.90 -19.22 -9.95
N LEU A 277 12.79 -19.53 -9.26
CA LEU A 277 11.90 -20.63 -9.61
C LEU A 277 11.34 -20.43 -11.02
N VAL A 278 10.88 -19.23 -11.37
CA VAL A 278 10.43 -18.89 -12.73
C VAL A 278 11.55 -19.12 -13.75
N ALA A 279 12.78 -18.70 -13.43
CA ALA A 279 13.92 -18.87 -14.31
C ALA A 279 14.22 -20.35 -14.59
N VAL A 280 14.20 -21.20 -13.56
CA VAL A 280 14.44 -22.65 -13.66
C VAL A 280 13.30 -23.34 -14.42
N ILE A 281 12.04 -23.04 -14.09
CA ILE A 281 10.87 -23.60 -14.77
C ILE A 281 10.91 -23.24 -16.27
N ALA A 282 11.12 -21.96 -16.59
CA ALA A 282 11.19 -21.50 -17.96
C ALA A 282 12.37 -22.15 -18.70
N PHE A 283 13.54 -22.26 -18.06
CA PHE A 283 14.71 -22.94 -18.64
C PHE A 283 14.39 -24.39 -19.04
N VAL A 284 13.78 -25.17 -18.13
CA VAL A 284 13.36 -26.55 -18.43
C VAL A 284 12.36 -26.59 -19.58
N LEU A 285 11.37 -25.68 -19.57
CA LEU A 285 10.37 -25.58 -20.63
C LEU A 285 10.99 -25.26 -22.00
N VAL A 286 12.04 -24.45 -22.08
CA VAL A 286 12.74 -24.17 -23.34
C VAL A 286 13.23 -25.48 -23.97
N PHE A 287 13.88 -26.37 -23.22
CA PHE A 287 14.38 -27.64 -23.77
C PHE A 287 13.24 -28.61 -24.11
N VAL A 288 12.22 -28.71 -23.25
CA VAL A 288 11.07 -29.59 -23.48
C VAL A 288 10.29 -29.16 -24.73
N ILE A 289 9.97 -27.86 -24.87
CA ILE A 289 9.19 -27.34 -26.00
C ILE A 289 10.03 -27.34 -27.29
N SER A 290 11.30 -26.97 -27.21
CA SER A 290 12.18 -26.97 -28.38
C SER A 290 12.41 -28.36 -28.95
N SER A 291 12.33 -29.44 -28.15
CA SER A 291 12.38 -30.81 -28.66
C SER A 291 11.13 -31.17 -29.50
N LYS A 292 9.97 -30.58 -29.17
CA LYS A 292 8.68 -30.84 -29.83
C LYS A 292 8.38 -29.90 -31.01
N ARG A 293 9.11 -28.78 -31.15
CA ARG A 293 8.86 -27.78 -32.21
C ARG A 293 9.21 -28.33 -33.61
N LYS A 294 8.26 -28.34 -34.54
CA LYS A 294 8.53 -28.71 -35.95
C LYS A 294 8.86 -27.46 -36.77
N ALA A 295 9.60 -27.61 -37.88
CA ALA A 295 9.95 -26.49 -38.75
C ALA A 295 8.70 -25.82 -39.38
N GLU A 296 7.67 -26.61 -39.69
CA GLU A 296 6.35 -26.20 -40.21
C GLU A 296 5.54 -25.28 -39.28
N MET A 297 6.02 -25.05 -38.06
CA MET A 297 5.36 -24.15 -37.11
C MET A 297 5.72 -22.68 -37.34
N ALA A 298 6.75 -22.38 -38.15
CA ALA A 298 7.07 -21.01 -38.54
C ALA A 298 5.89 -20.37 -39.30
N GLY A 299 5.59 -19.11 -39.02
CA GLY A 299 4.47 -18.38 -39.61
C GLY A 299 3.09 -18.65 -38.98
N LYS A 300 2.93 -19.69 -38.15
CA LYS A 300 1.68 -19.90 -37.38
C LYS A 300 1.68 -19.02 -36.13
N SER A 301 0.62 -18.25 -35.90
CA SER A 301 0.52 -17.34 -34.74
C SER A 301 0.85 -18.04 -33.41
N ILE A 302 0.11 -19.08 -33.05
CA ILE A 302 0.44 -19.98 -31.92
C ILE A 302 0.67 -21.40 -32.46
N ALA A 303 1.83 -21.97 -32.16
CA ALA A 303 2.30 -23.22 -32.76
C ALA A 303 1.60 -24.47 -32.21
N PHE A 304 1.30 -24.48 -30.91
CA PHE A 304 0.72 -25.64 -30.22
C PHE A 304 -0.77 -25.45 -29.92
N ARG A 305 -1.60 -26.41 -30.35
CA ARG A 305 -3.06 -26.35 -30.20
C ARG A 305 -3.52 -26.31 -28.74
N PRO A 306 -3.01 -27.16 -27.81
CA PRO A 306 -3.40 -27.06 -26.39
C PRO A 306 -3.01 -25.72 -25.76
N PHE A 307 -1.85 -25.18 -26.13
CA PHE A 307 -1.40 -23.88 -25.65
C PHE A 307 -2.28 -22.73 -26.20
N ARG A 308 -2.71 -22.78 -27.46
CA ARG A 308 -3.70 -21.82 -28.01
C ARG A 308 -4.99 -21.81 -27.18
N TRP A 309 -5.44 -22.98 -26.70
CA TRP A 309 -6.62 -23.05 -25.82
C TRP A 309 -6.36 -22.42 -24.46
N PHE A 310 -5.22 -22.74 -23.84
CA PHE A 310 -4.81 -22.13 -22.58
C PHE A 310 -4.79 -20.60 -22.67
N VAL A 311 -4.08 -20.03 -23.67
CA VAL A 311 -4.00 -18.58 -23.90
C VAL A 311 -5.39 -17.97 -24.07
N LYS A 312 -6.25 -18.60 -24.89
CA LYS A 312 -7.62 -18.11 -25.11
C LYS A 312 -8.41 -18.04 -23.80
N VAL A 313 -8.46 -19.16 -23.07
CA VAL A 313 -9.25 -19.27 -21.84
C VAL A 313 -8.76 -18.27 -20.81
N THR A 314 -7.45 -18.23 -20.54
CA THR A 314 -6.85 -17.29 -19.58
C THR A 314 -7.19 -15.84 -19.90
N LEU A 315 -7.03 -15.42 -21.16
CA LEU A 315 -7.34 -14.05 -21.59
C LEU A 315 -8.84 -13.74 -21.47
N CYS A 316 -9.71 -14.69 -21.84
CA CYS A 316 -11.16 -14.50 -21.71
C CYS A 316 -11.58 -14.36 -20.25
N VAL A 317 -10.96 -15.12 -19.33
CA VAL A 317 -11.26 -15.01 -17.89
C VAL A 317 -10.83 -13.65 -17.35
N MET A 318 -9.62 -13.17 -17.67
CA MET A 318 -9.15 -11.83 -17.28
C MET A 318 -10.11 -10.74 -17.78
N VAL A 319 -10.43 -10.75 -19.07
CA VAL A 319 -11.37 -9.74 -19.61
C VAL A 319 -12.74 -9.86 -18.97
N GLY A 320 -13.23 -11.08 -18.73
CA GLY A 320 -14.48 -11.33 -18.02
C GLY A 320 -14.51 -10.71 -16.63
N LEU A 321 -13.55 -11.07 -15.78
CA LEU A 321 -13.43 -10.52 -14.41
C LEU A 321 -13.21 -9.00 -14.42
N GLY A 322 -12.29 -8.50 -15.24
CA GLY A 322 -12.01 -7.07 -15.38
C GLY A 322 -13.21 -6.25 -15.87
N THR A 323 -14.06 -6.79 -16.74
CA THR A 323 -15.31 -6.10 -17.12
C THR A 323 -16.32 -6.04 -15.97
N GLY A 324 -16.28 -6.99 -15.03
CA GLY A 324 -17.06 -6.90 -13.79
C GLY A 324 -16.59 -5.73 -12.92
N TYR A 325 -15.27 -5.59 -12.77
CA TYR A 325 -14.68 -4.47 -12.04
C TYR A 325 -15.10 -3.10 -12.62
N LEU A 326 -15.09 -2.96 -13.94
CA LEU A 326 -15.53 -1.72 -14.60
C LEU A 326 -16.97 -1.34 -14.24
N VAL A 327 -17.87 -2.30 -14.09
CA VAL A 327 -19.26 -2.03 -13.68
C VAL A 327 -19.31 -1.50 -12.26
N TYR A 328 -18.53 -2.06 -11.35
CA TYR A 328 -18.47 -1.56 -9.98
C TYR A 328 -17.97 -0.11 -9.92
N ILE A 329 -16.83 0.21 -10.54
CA ILE A 329 -16.28 1.58 -10.52
C ILE A 329 -17.28 2.61 -11.07
N MET A 330 -18.05 2.24 -12.10
CA MET A 330 -19.03 3.16 -12.69
C MET A 330 -20.25 3.41 -11.81
N TYR A 331 -20.54 2.54 -10.84
CA TYR A 331 -21.79 2.57 -10.07
C TYR A 331 -21.60 2.36 -8.55
N GLU A 332 -20.38 2.51 -8.03
CA GLU A 332 -20.02 2.24 -6.63
C GLU A 332 -20.95 2.97 -5.65
N ASN A 333 -21.21 4.26 -5.86
CA ASN A 333 -22.04 5.09 -4.98
C ASN A 333 -23.53 4.71 -4.94
N VAL A 334 -23.99 3.84 -5.84
CA VAL A 334 -25.41 3.44 -5.97
C VAL A 334 -25.59 1.93 -6.04
N TRP A 335 -24.60 1.19 -5.54
CA TRP A 335 -24.52 -0.27 -5.65
C TRP A 335 -25.75 -0.98 -5.07
N ASN A 336 -26.26 -2.00 -5.78
CA ASN A 336 -27.41 -2.80 -5.35
C ASN A 336 -27.47 -4.17 -6.07
N LYS A 337 -28.41 -5.04 -5.67
CA LYS A 337 -28.63 -6.37 -6.31
C LYS A 337 -28.76 -6.33 -7.84
N LYS A 338 -29.45 -5.33 -8.40
CA LYS A 338 -29.65 -5.24 -9.87
C LYS A 338 -28.34 -4.94 -10.58
N LEU A 339 -27.49 -4.08 -10.00
CA LEU A 339 -26.15 -3.78 -10.52
C LEU A 339 -25.21 -4.97 -10.37
N CYS A 340 -25.32 -5.75 -9.29
CA CYS A 340 -24.58 -7.00 -9.16
C CYS A 340 -24.97 -8.03 -10.26
N MET A 341 -26.26 -8.15 -10.56
CA MET A 341 -26.76 -8.98 -11.67
C MET A 341 -26.29 -8.46 -13.04
N LEU A 342 -26.31 -7.14 -13.24
CA LEU A 342 -25.78 -6.49 -14.43
C LEU A 342 -24.28 -6.76 -14.60
N MET A 343 -23.51 -6.70 -13.50
CA MET A 343 -22.09 -7.04 -13.49
C MET A 343 -21.89 -8.47 -13.99
N CYS A 344 -22.61 -9.45 -13.44
CA CYS A 344 -22.53 -10.85 -13.90
C CYS A 344 -22.85 -10.97 -15.40
N PHE A 345 -23.89 -10.28 -15.89
CA PHE A 345 -24.23 -10.26 -17.31
C PHE A 345 -23.11 -9.65 -18.18
N ILE A 346 -22.54 -8.52 -17.74
CA ILE A 346 -21.44 -7.84 -18.45
C ILE A 346 -20.17 -8.67 -18.43
N MET A 347 -19.88 -9.39 -17.35
CA MET A 347 -18.76 -10.34 -17.27
C MET A 347 -18.90 -11.46 -18.32
N ILE A 348 -20.11 -12.03 -18.47
CA ILE A 348 -20.39 -13.03 -19.51
C ILE A 348 -20.20 -12.42 -20.90
N LEU A 349 -20.77 -11.23 -21.15
CA LEU A 349 -20.67 -10.54 -22.44
C LEU A 349 -19.22 -10.19 -22.79
N GLY A 350 -18.46 -9.66 -21.83
CA GLY A 350 -17.04 -9.34 -21.95
C GLY A 350 -16.21 -10.59 -22.27
N THR A 351 -16.49 -11.71 -21.60
CA THR A 351 -15.86 -13.00 -21.88
C THR A 351 -16.16 -13.49 -23.31
N ILE A 352 -17.41 -13.36 -23.76
CA ILE A 352 -17.82 -13.73 -25.13
C ILE A 352 -17.08 -12.87 -26.16
N LEU A 353 -17.09 -11.54 -25.98
CA LEU A 353 -16.44 -10.59 -26.87
C LEU A 353 -14.92 -10.85 -26.95
N ALA A 354 -14.27 -11.07 -25.80
CA ALA A 354 -12.86 -11.42 -25.73
C ALA A 354 -12.56 -12.72 -26.51
N GLY A 355 -13.40 -13.74 -26.32
CA GLY A 355 -13.26 -15.03 -27.01
C GLY A 355 -13.41 -14.92 -28.53
N CYS A 356 -14.30 -14.06 -29.01
CA CYS A 356 -14.50 -13.81 -30.44
C CYS A 356 -13.35 -12.98 -31.03
N ILE A 357 -12.94 -11.89 -30.35
CA ILE A 357 -11.83 -11.03 -30.76
C ILE A 357 -10.51 -11.83 -30.81
N PHE A 358 -10.28 -12.72 -29.85
CA PHE A 358 -9.10 -13.58 -29.83
C PHE A 358 -8.97 -14.42 -31.10
N GLU A 359 -10.06 -15.01 -31.61
CA GLU A 359 -10.03 -15.81 -32.84
C GLU A 359 -9.73 -14.95 -34.07
N VAL A 360 -10.25 -13.72 -34.11
CA VAL A 360 -9.97 -12.77 -35.19
C VAL A 360 -8.50 -12.38 -35.20
N ILE A 361 -7.92 -12.07 -34.05
CA ILE A 361 -6.50 -11.66 -33.92
C ILE A 361 -5.58 -12.83 -34.30
N ILE A 362 -5.83 -14.03 -33.75
CA ILE A 362 -4.93 -15.16 -33.94
C ILE A 362 -4.95 -15.71 -35.37
N ASP A 363 -6.12 -15.79 -36.00
CA ASP A 363 -6.23 -16.26 -37.38
C ASP A 363 -6.23 -15.11 -38.41
N THR A 364 -6.10 -13.85 -37.97
CA THR A 364 -6.08 -12.62 -38.81
C THR A 364 -7.25 -12.53 -39.80
N ASN A 365 -8.41 -13.06 -39.42
CA ASN A 365 -9.56 -13.19 -40.32
C ASN A 365 -10.87 -13.00 -39.56
N ILE A 366 -11.59 -11.91 -39.90
CA ILE A 366 -12.87 -11.55 -39.27
C ILE A 366 -13.93 -12.66 -39.42
N ARG A 367 -13.88 -13.47 -40.47
CA ARG A 367 -14.83 -14.57 -40.69
C ARG A 367 -14.70 -15.70 -39.66
N ARG A 368 -13.66 -15.69 -38.83
CA ARG A 368 -13.45 -16.68 -37.76
C ARG A 368 -13.94 -16.24 -36.39
N PHE A 369 -14.67 -15.12 -36.31
CA PHE A 369 -15.24 -14.58 -35.09
C PHE A 369 -15.95 -15.62 -34.19
N PHE A 370 -16.75 -16.51 -34.77
CA PHE A 370 -17.50 -17.55 -34.03
C PHE A 370 -16.77 -18.89 -33.87
N LYS A 371 -15.45 -18.95 -34.04
CA LYS A 371 -14.69 -20.19 -33.78
C LYS A 371 -14.33 -20.33 -32.30
N GLY A 372 -13.97 -21.55 -31.92
CA GLY A 372 -13.52 -21.86 -30.56
C GLY A 372 -14.56 -21.57 -29.47
N ILE A 373 -15.85 -21.76 -29.79
CA ILE A 373 -16.96 -21.63 -28.84
C ILE A 373 -16.75 -22.47 -27.57
N PRO A 374 -16.29 -23.75 -27.64
CA PRO A 374 -16.09 -24.55 -26.43
C PRO A 374 -15.10 -23.92 -25.43
N GLN A 375 -14.03 -23.29 -25.93
CA GLN A 375 -13.06 -22.60 -25.07
C GLN A 375 -13.66 -21.34 -24.43
N THR A 376 -14.49 -20.61 -25.18
CA THR A 376 -15.21 -19.44 -24.63
C THR A 376 -16.23 -19.87 -23.57
N ILE A 377 -16.98 -20.97 -23.81
CA ILE A 377 -17.91 -21.54 -22.81
C ILE A 377 -17.15 -21.96 -21.55
N MET A 378 -15.98 -22.61 -21.70
CA MET A 378 -15.13 -22.96 -20.57
C MET A 378 -14.69 -21.71 -19.79
N ALA A 379 -14.29 -20.64 -20.47
CA ALA A 379 -13.92 -19.39 -19.81
C ALA A 379 -15.11 -18.76 -19.05
N ILE A 380 -16.30 -18.75 -19.65
CA ILE A 380 -17.54 -18.28 -18.98
C ILE A 380 -17.80 -19.10 -17.72
N ALA A 381 -17.67 -20.43 -17.78
CA ALA A 381 -17.86 -21.29 -16.62
C ALA A 381 -16.86 -20.97 -15.50
N ILE A 382 -15.60 -20.68 -15.83
CA ILE A 382 -14.58 -20.28 -14.85
C ILE A 382 -14.89 -18.90 -14.25
N VAL A 383 -15.26 -17.92 -15.07
CA VAL A 383 -15.63 -16.57 -14.62
C VAL A 383 -16.82 -16.61 -13.66
N LEU A 384 -17.86 -17.38 -14.01
CA LEU A 384 -19.03 -17.58 -13.15
C LEU A 384 -18.69 -18.35 -11.87
N LEU A 385 -17.83 -19.36 -11.95
CA LEU A 385 -17.36 -20.09 -10.77
C LEU A 385 -16.64 -19.15 -9.80
N ILE A 386 -15.71 -18.32 -10.29
CA ILE A 386 -15.00 -17.33 -9.47
C ILE A 386 -16.01 -16.36 -8.86
N PHE A 387 -16.90 -15.78 -9.66
CA PHE A 387 -17.95 -14.88 -9.17
C PHE A 387 -18.79 -15.50 -8.04
N VAL A 388 -19.26 -16.74 -8.22
CA VAL A 388 -20.07 -17.47 -7.23
C VAL A 388 -19.28 -17.77 -5.95
N ILE A 389 -17.99 -18.14 -6.07
CA ILE A 389 -17.14 -18.39 -4.91
C ILE A 389 -17.02 -17.14 -4.03
N PHE A 390 -16.75 -15.98 -4.64
CA PHE A 390 -16.59 -14.73 -3.90
C PHE A 390 -17.93 -14.21 -3.37
N LYS A 391 -18.96 -14.08 -4.22
CA LYS A 391 -20.26 -13.57 -3.76
C LYS A 391 -20.91 -14.49 -2.71
N GLY A 392 -20.67 -15.79 -2.77
CA GLY A 392 -21.23 -16.76 -1.84
C GLY A 392 -20.40 -17.03 -0.59
N ASP A 393 -19.23 -16.40 -0.44
CA ASP A 393 -18.23 -16.75 0.58
C ASP A 393 -17.99 -18.28 0.70
N LEU A 394 -17.87 -18.98 -0.43
CA LEU A 394 -17.82 -20.45 -0.43
C LEU A 394 -16.54 -21.03 0.19
N LEU A 395 -15.51 -20.19 0.33
CA LEU A 395 -14.25 -20.53 1.01
C LEU A 395 -14.25 -20.14 2.49
N GLY A 396 -15.31 -19.48 2.96
CA GLY A 396 -15.50 -19.09 4.35
C GLY A 396 -14.55 -17.99 4.83
N TYR A 397 -14.21 -17.02 4.01
CA TYR A 397 -13.39 -15.87 4.40
C TYR A 397 -14.03 -15.04 5.53
N ASP A 398 -15.31 -14.68 5.38
CA ASP A 398 -16.07 -13.86 6.36
C ASP A 398 -16.57 -14.67 7.55
N SER A 399 -16.57 -16.00 7.45
CA SER A 399 -16.90 -16.91 8.55
C SER A 399 -15.68 -17.47 9.28
N TYR A 400 -14.47 -17.20 8.77
CA TYR A 400 -13.25 -17.76 9.33
C TYR A 400 -12.87 -17.07 10.65
N ILE A 401 -12.84 -17.87 11.71
CA ILE A 401 -12.33 -17.49 13.03
C ILE A 401 -11.26 -18.51 13.40
N PRO A 402 -10.05 -18.07 13.77
CA PRO A 402 -8.98 -19.00 14.13
C PRO A 402 -9.29 -19.75 15.42
N ASP A 403 -8.74 -20.95 15.51
CA ASP A 403 -8.72 -21.76 16.72
C ASP A 403 -7.85 -21.09 17.79
N PRO A 404 -8.36 -20.77 19.00
CA PRO A 404 -7.61 -20.04 20.03
C PRO A 404 -6.25 -20.67 20.35
N GLU A 405 -6.14 -22.00 20.31
CA GLU A 405 -4.89 -22.70 20.62
C GLU A 405 -3.79 -22.49 19.56
N LYS A 406 -4.16 -22.07 18.35
CA LYS A 406 -3.24 -21.83 17.23
C LYS A 406 -2.83 -20.37 17.09
N VAL A 407 -3.49 -19.47 17.81
CA VAL A 407 -3.15 -18.05 17.89
C VAL A 407 -2.02 -17.88 18.90
N GLU A 408 -1.02 -17.09 18.52
CA GLU A 408 0.10 -16.68 19.37
C GLU A 408 -0.22 -15.36 20.09
N SER A 409 -0.70 -14.37 19.34
CA SER A 409 -1.17 -13.10 19.88
C SER A 409 -2.17 -12.42 18.96
N CYS A 410 -2.88 -11.44 19.49
CA CYS A 410 -3.79 -10.58 18.74
C CYS A 410 -3.34 -9.11 18.79
N ALA A 411 -3.86 -8.30 17.86
CA ALA A 411 -3.76 -6.84 17.91
C ALA A 411 -5.01 -6.19 17.32
N ILE A 412 -5.32 -4.98 17.79
CA ILE A 412 -6.30 -4.07 17.21
C ILE A 412 -5.50 -2.94 16.55
N ILE A 413 -5.72 -2.74 15.26
CA ILE A 413 -5.07 -1.73 14.43
C ILE A 413 -6.14 -0.71 14.09
N ASP A 414 -5.90 0.52 14.50
CA ASP A 414 -6.78 1.67 14.28
C ASP A 414 -5.99 2.73 13.49
N HIS A 415 -6.56 3.23 12.41
CA HIS A 415 -5.89 4.16 11.50
C HIS A 415 -6.01 5.63 11.93
N TYR A 416 -6.69 5.91 13.05
CA TYR A 416 -6.86 7.25 13.60
C TYR A 416 -6.12 7.38 14.95
N GLY A 417 -4.78 7.51 14.90
CA GLY A 417 -3.97 7.76 16.10
C GLY A 417 -4.13 9.19 16.63
N GLU A 418 -4.31 9.32 17.95
CA GLU A 418 -4.20 10.60 18.70
C GLU A 418 -2.75 11.15 18.67
N TYR A 419 -1.79 10.28 18.34
CA TYR A 419 -0.37 10.57 18.41
C TYR A 419 0.29 10.27 17.07
N ASN A 420 0.81 11.30 16.39
CA ASN A 420 1.39 11.15 15.05
C ASN A 420 2.82 11.68 15.00
N VAL A 421 3.80 10.77 15.07
CA VAL A 421 5.21 11.14 14.89
C VAL A 421 5.56 11.14 13.42
N TRP A 422 5.96 12.30 12.88
CA TRP A 422 6.54 12.36 11.54
C TRP A 422 8.06 12.46 11.62
N SER A 423 8.74 11.63 10.84
CA SER A 423 10.15 11.86 10.54
C SER A 423 10.23 12.82 9.35
N ASN A 424 10.99 13.92 9.48
CA ASN A 424 11.27 14.86 8.38
C ASN A 424 12.00 14.17 7.21
N GLU A 425 12.54 12.97 7.42
CA GLU A 425 13.17 12.18 6.37
C GLU A 425 12.25 11.12 5.75
N ASP A 426 11.17 10.68 6.43
CA ASP A 426 10.36 9.52 6.03
C ASP A 426 8.90 9.83 5.68
N ASN A 427 8.32 10.98 6.04
CA ASN A 427 6.88 11.26 5.77
C ASN A 427 5.91 10.12 6.18
N ASP A 428 6.30 9.28 7.15
CA ASP A 428 5.56 8.07 7.53
C ASP A 428 5.25 8.06 9.03
N PHE A 429 4.09 7.52 9.37
CA PHE A 429 3.69 7.20 10.74
C PHE A 429 4.42 5.93 11.20
N VAL A 430 4.78 5.87 12.49
CA VAL A 430 5.26 4.63 13.10
C VAL A 430 4.06 3.71 13.28
N GLU A 431 3.95 2.60 12.53
CA GLU A 431 2.89 1.59 12.73
C GLU A 431 3.12 0.83 14.06
N SER A 432 2.77 1.44 15.18
CA SER A 432 3.07 0.90 16.50
C SER A 432 2.25 -0.34 16.86
N GLU A 433 0.99 -0.44 16.42
CA GLU A 433 0.11 -1.52 16.85
C GLU A 433 0.53 -2.89 16.28
N VAL A 434 0.99 -2.92 15.03
CA VAL A 434 1.41 -4.17 14.36
C VAL A 434 2.72 -4.70 14.94
N ASP A 435 3.61 -3.82 15.37
CA ASP A 435 4.94 -4.22 15.84
C ASP A 435 5.00 -4.40 17.36
N HIS A 436 4.11 -3.74 18.10
CA HIS A 436 4.20 -3.65 19.56
C HIS A 436 2.98 -4.19 20.35
N MET A 437 1.81 -4.39 19.72
CA MET A 437 0.64 -4.92 20.42
C MET A 437 0.59 -6.46 20.35
N TYR A 438 0.71 -7.13 21.51
CA TYR A 438 0.67 -8.60 21.63
C TYR A 438 -0.34 -9.06 22.67
N ILE A 439 -1.63 -8.89 22.38
CA ILE A 439 -2.71 -9.32 23.28
C ILE A 439 -2.71 -10.85 23.39
N THR A 440 -2.56 -11.35 24.62
CA THR A 440 -2.52 -12.79 24.91
C THR A 440 -3.86 -13.38 25.35
N ASN A 441 -4.82 -12.53 25.74
CA ASN A 441 -6.20 -12.95 26.06
C ASN A 441 -7.00 -13.25 24.77
N VAL A 442 -6.64 -14.34 24.10
CA VAL A 442 -7.19 -14.73 22.80
C VAL A 442 -8.69 -15.05 22.87
N ASN A 443 -9.17 -15.65 23.96
CA ASN A 443 -10.57 -16.09 24.05
C ASN A 443 -11.55 -14.92 24.11
N ASP A 444 -11.26 -13.90 24.90
CA ASP A 444 -12.10 -12.70 24.99
C ASP A 444 -11.93 -11.85 23.71
N PHE A 445 -10.72 -11.76 23.17
CA PHE A 445 -10.48 -11.10 21.88
C PHE A 445 -11.31 -11.71 20.75
N ILE A 446 -11.38 -13.04 20.66
CA ILE A 446 -12.18 -13.73 19.64
C ILE A 446 -13.68 -13.45 19.82
N GLN A 447 -14.16 -13.24 21.05
CA GLN A 447 -15.55 -12.84 21.28
C GLN A 447 -15.84 -11.44 20.73
N ILE A 448 -14.97 -10.48 21.02
CA ILE A 448 -15.05 -9.10 20.47
C ILE A 448 -15.01 -9.14 18.94
N ALA A 449 -14.04 -9.87 18.38
CA ALA A 449 -13.91 -10.02 16.93
C ALA A 449 -15.15 -10.65 16.29
N LYS A 450 -15.77 -11.65 16.92
CA LYS A 450 -17.03 -12.25 16.45
C LYS A 450 -18.15 -11.23 16.37
N LEU A 451 -18.33 -10.41 17.41
CA LEU A 451 -19.36 -9.36 17.43
C LEU A 451 -19.16 -8.38 16.28
N GLY A 452 -17.91 -7.91 16.06
CA GLY A 452 -17.60 -7.03 14.94
C GLY A 452 -17.82 -7.67 13.57
N MET A 453 -17.38 -8.92 13.40
CA MET A 453 -17.58 -9.67 12.15
C MET A 453 -19.07 -9.92 11.87
N ASP A 454 -19.86 -10.21 12.90
CA ASP A 454 -21.29 -10.44 12.78
C ASP A 454 -22.02 -9.16 12.34
N ASN A 455 -21.71 -8.03 12.98
CA ASN A 455 -22.25 -6.71 12.65
C ASN A 455 -21.90 -6.27 11.22
N SER A 456 -20.62 -6.37 10.81
CA SER A 456 -20.20 -6.05 9.44
C SER A 456 -20.91 -6.90 8.40
N ARG A 457 -21.13 -8.19 8.67
CA ARG A 457 -21.86 -9.09 7.75
C ARG A 457 -23.35 -8.80 7.71
N GLU A 458 -23.94 -8.43 8.84
CA GLU A 458 -25.35 -8.03 8.89
C GLU A 458 -25.58 -6.76 8.07
N ALA A 459 -24.74 -5.75 8.24
CA ALA A 459 -24.77 -4.54 7.42
C ALA A 459 -24.58 -4.86 5.93
N ALA A 460 -23.64 -5.72 5.56
CA ALA A 460 -23.45 -6.14 4.17
C ALA A 460 -24.65 -6.89 3.58
N ARG A 461 -25.39 -7.67 4.40
CA ARG A 461 -26.62 -8.36 3.98
C ARG A 461 -27.80 -7.40 3.82
N ASN A 462 -27.96 -6.47 4.75
CA ASN A 462 -28.99 -5.43 4.71
C ASN A 462 -28.69 -4.43 3.57
N GLY A 463 -27.40 -4.23 3.30
CA GLY A 463 -26.84 -3.41 2.24
C GLY A 463 -27.11 -3.89 0.81
N GLU A 464 -27.69 -5.07 0.63
CA GLU A 464 -27.92 -5.61 -0.71
C GLU A 464 -29.02 -4.84 -1.49
N ASP A 465 -29.96 -4.17 -0.80
CA ASP A 465 -31.05 -3.40 -1.43
C ASP A 465 -30.86 -1.86 -1.41
N ARG A 466 -30.07 -1.34 -0.46
CA ARG A 466 -29.66 0.08 -0.32
C ARG A 466 -28.26 0.12 0.30
N PRO A 467 -27.41 1.14 0.04
CA PRO A 467 -26.14 1.28 0.77
C PRO A 467 -26.41 1.30 2.27
N SER A 468 -25.94 0.30 3.01
CA SER A 468 -26.05 0.23 4.47
C SER A 468 -24.65 0.00 5.00
N TYR A 469 -24.18 0.94 5.81
CA TYR A 469 -22.91 0.84 6.52
C TYR A 469 -23.18 0.21 7.88
N ALA A 470 -22.21 -0.56 8.39
CA ALA A 470 -22.29 -1.02 9.76
C ALA A 470 -22.10 0.18 10.68
N GLU A 471 -23.02 0.36 11.62
CA GLU A 471 -22.84 1.32 12.71
C GLU A 471 -21.94 0.70 13.78
N GLY A 472 -20.95 1.46 14.24
CA GLY A 472 -20.02 1.03 15.28
C GLY A 472 -18.62 1.59 15.12
N TYR A 473 -17.68 0.99 15.84
CA TYR A 473 -16.25 1.30 15.81
C TYR A 473 -15.53 0.46 14.74
N ASP A 474 -15.00 1.09 13.68
CA ASP A 474 -14.28 0.41 12.61
C ASP A 474 -12.82 0.14 12.98
N VAL A 475 -12.51 -1.12 13.20
CA VAL A 475 -11.19 -1.57 13.61
C VAL A 475 -10.66 -2.66 12.70
N THR A 476 -9.36 -2.68 12.45
CA THR A 476 -8.71 -3.85 11.86
C THR A 476 -8.17 -4.74 12.98
N ILE A 477 -8.62 -6.00 13.02
CA ILE A 477 -8.05 -7.00 13.93
C ILE A 477 -6.97 -7.81 13.22
N LEU A 478 -5.91 -8.15 13.96
CA LEU A 478 -4.81 -8.99 13.54
C LEU A 478 -4.71 -10.22 14.45
N TYR A 479 -4.71 -11.40 13.84
CA TYR A 479 -4.30 -12.65 14.50
C TYR A 479 -2.90 -13.05 14.02
N ARG A 480 -1.95 -13.14 14.94
CA ARG A 480 -0.63 -13.74 14.71
C ARG A 480 -0.72 -15.22 15.05
N MET A 481 -0.58 -16.08 14.05
CA MET A 481 -0.69 -17.53 14.24
C MET A 481 0.68 -18.11 14.62
N LYS A 482 0.70 -19.16 15.44
CA LYS A 482 1.94 -19.87 15.88
C LYS A 482 2.79 -20.44 14.73
N ASN A 483 2.22 -20.55 13.52
CA ASN A 483 2.95 -20.98 12.33
C ASN A 483 3.58 -19.82 11.54
N GLY A 484 3.53 -18.58 12.07
CA GLY A 484 4.05 -17.37 11.45
C GLY A 484 3.12 -16.71 10.44
N LYS A 485 1.87 -17.18 10.27
CA LYS A 485 0.89 -16.53 9.40
C LYS A 485 0.17 -15.40 10.14
N ASN A 486 0.07 -14.23 9.50
CA ASN A 486 -0.79 -13.14 9.97
C ASN A 486 -2.15 -13.18 9.24
N ILE A 487 -3.22 -12.92 9.97
CA ILE A 487 -4.59 -12.88 9.43
C ILE A 487 -5.23 -11.56 9.86
N TYR A 488 -5.59 -10.73 8.88
CA TYR A 488 -6.22 -9.43 9.10
C TYR A 488 -7.72 -9.50 8.78
N ARG A 489 -8.54 -8.77 9.54
CA ARG A 489 -9.97 -8.55 9.25
C ARG A 489 -10.33 -7.11 9.60
N SER A 490 -11.06 -6.42 8.73
CA SER A 490 -11.72 -5.16 9.10
C SER A 490 -13.08 -5.52 9.66
N VAL A 491 -13.42 -5.00 10.82
CA VAL A 491 -14.67 -5.33 11.51
C VAL A 491 -15.21 -4.07 12.16
N VAL A 492 -16.53 -3.98 12.26
CA VAL A 492 -17.20 -2.85 12.90
C VAL A 492 -17.82 -3.33 14.20
N LEU A 493 -17.20 -3.00 15.32
CA LEU A 493 -17.70 -3.34 16.65
C LEU A 493 -18.97 -2.54 16.95
N PRO A 494 -20.09 -3.18 17.30
CA PRO A 494 -21.33 -2.45 17.55
C PRO A 494 -21.20 -1.56 18.79
N PHE A 495 -21.88 -0.42 18.79
CA PHE A 495 -21.81 0.55 19.90
C PHE A 495 -22.33 0.01 21.24
N ASP A 496 -23.26 -0.94 21.20
CA ASP A 496 -23.85 -1.61 22.36
C ASP A 496 -23.02 -2.83 22.83
N VAL A 497 -21.77 -2.96 22.38
CA VAL A 497 -20.83 -3.97 22.88
C VAL A 497 -20.69 -3.89 24.40
N ASP A 498 -20.61 -5.06 25.04
CA ASP A 498 -20.44 -5.18 26.48
C ASP A 498 -19.16 -4.46 26.94
N PRO A 499 -19.27 -3.40 27.77
CA PRO A 499 -18.12 -2.63 28.23
C PRO A 499 -17.14 -3.46 29.05
N GLU A 500 -17.65 -4.42 29.85
CA GLU A 500 -16.78 -5.28 30.66
C GLU A 500 -15.93 -6.20 29.78
N LEU A 501 -16.48 -6.65 28.64
CA LEU A 501 -15.73 -7.46 27.68
C LEU A 501 -14.66 -6.62 26.96
N MET A 502 -15.01 -5.40 26.56
CA MET A 502 -14.06 -4.47 25.94
C MET A 502 -12.93 -4.08 26.88
N ASP A 503 -13.24 -3.76 28.15
CA ASP A 503 -12.25 -3.37 29.16
C ASP A 503 -11.20 -4.46 29.42
N LYS A 504 -11.56 -5.76 29.32
CA LYS A 504 -10.60 -6.86 29.44
C LYS A 504 -9.50 -6.85 28.38
N ILE A 505 -9.77 -6.23 27.23
CA ILE A 505 -8.81 -6.13 26.13
C ILE A 505 -8.22 -4.72 26.06
N LEU A 506 -9.06 -3.69 26.00
CA LEU A 506 -8.62 -2.29 25.83
C LEU A 506 -8.01 -1.69 27.10
N GLY A 507 -8.34 -2.22 28.28
CA GLY A 507 -7.68 -1.87 29.54
C GLY A 507 -6.44 -2.73 29.84
N SER A 508 -6.07 -3.66 28.96
CA SER A 508 -4.89 -4.51 29.16
C SER A 508 -3.60 -3.73 28.89
N GLU A 509 -2.55 -4.03 29.65
CA GLU A 509 -1.23 -3.42 29.45
C GLU A 509 -0.71 -3.69 28.02
N GLU A 510 -1.03 -4.84 27.43
CA GLU A 510 -0.65 -5.17 26.05
C GLU A 510 -1.31 -4.26 25.02
N TYR A 511 -2.58 -3.87 25.21
CA TYR A 511 -3.26 -2.90 24.36
C TYR A 511 -2.71 -1.49 24.59
N LEU A 512 -2.65 -1.04 25.85
CA LEU A 512 -2.22 0.31 26.20
C LEU A 512 -0.80 0.60 25.70
N LYS A 513 0.13 -0.31 25.99
CA LYS A 513 1.51 -0.16 25.50
C LYS A 513 1.58 -0.26 24.00
N GLY A 514 0.79 -1.12 23.37
CA GLY A 514 0.81 -1.32 21.92
C GLY A 514 0.10 -0.23 21.11
N ARG A 515 -0.86 0.50 21.69
CA ARG A 515 -1.68 1.54 21.03
C ARG A 515 -1.06 2.93 21.13
N PHE A 516 -0.47 3.26 22.28
CA PHE A 516 0.03 4.60 22.53
C PHE A 516 1.53 4.68 22.27
N ASP A 517 1.91 5.39 21.22
CA ASP A 517 3.30 5.64 20.79
C ASP A 517 4.20 6.21 21.90
N VAL A 518 3.61 6.85 22.91
CA VAL A 518 4.32 7.34 24.10
C VAL A 518 5.14 6.24 24.80
N PHE A 519 4.81 4.96 24.62
CA PHE A 519 5.58 3.84 25.16
C PHE A 519 6.79 3.42 24.30
N PHE A 520 6.95 3.98 23.09
CA PHE A 520 8.04 3.71 22.13
C PHE A 520 8.67 4.99 21.57
N ASP A 521 8.70 6.05 22.35
CA ASP A 521 9.10 7.40 21.96
C ASP A 521 10.58 7.75 22.27
N ASP A 522 11.45 6.76 22.48
CA ASP A 522 12.85 7.00 22.87
C ASP A 522 13.61 7.89 21.86
N GLU A 523 13.39 7.67 20.55
CA GLU A 523 13.98 8.51 19.50
C GLU A 523 13.46 9.95 19.57
N LEU A 524 12.18 10.12 19.91
CA LEU A 524 11.55 11.42 20.06
C LEU A 524 12.06 12.15 21.31
N ARG A 525 12.16 11.47 22.46
CA ARG A 525 12.77 12.02 23.67
C ARG A 525 14.18 12.53 23.40
N PHE A 526 14.98 11.76 22.66
CA PHE A 526 16.32 12.17 22.25
C PHE A 526 16.29 13.40 21.30
N SER A 527 15.41 13.38 20.29
CA SER A 527 15.24 14.49 19.34
C SER A 527 14.83 15.79 20.04
N ASP A 528 13.83 15.73 20.92
CA ASP A 528 13.35 16.87 21.70
C ASP A 528 14.46 17.46 22.58
N SER A 529 15.22 16.60 23.28
CA SER A 529 16.34 17.05 24.11
C SER A 529 17.43 17.77 23.31
N SER A 530 17.66 17.32 22.07
CA SER A 530 18.64 17.89 21.15
C SER A 530 18.16 19.18 20.49
N ASN A 531 16.84 19.37 20.38
CA ASN A 531 16.20 20.52 19.74
C ASN A 531 15.19 21.25 20.63
N SER A 532 15.53 21.40 21.91
CA SER A 532 14.63 21.96 22.94
C SER A 532 14.14 23.39 22.69
N LYS A 533 14.73 24.11 21.72
CA LYS A 533 14.36 25.50 21.37
C LYS A 533 13.16 25.61 20.43
N ASN A 534 12.84 24.55 19.68
CA ASN A 534 11.74 24.54 18.71
C ASN A 534 10.49 23.83 19.23
N ARG A 535 10.52 23.36 20.47
CA ARG A 535 9.37 22.71 21.10
C ARG A 535 8.29 23.72 21.44
N ILE A 536 7.06 23.37 21.11
CA ILE A 536 5.86 24.09 21.51
C ILE A 536 4.88 23.07 22.07
N VAL A 537 4.42 23.30 23.29
CA VAL A 537 3.30 22.58 23.89
C VAL A 537 2.15 23.56 24.05
N ARG A 538 1.01 23.28 23.43
CA ARG A 538 -0.23 24.03 23.61
C ARG A 538 -1.19 23.20 24.42
N TYR A 539 -1.72 23.79 25.49
CA TYR A 539 -2.82 23.23 26.24
C TYR A 539 -4.09 23.96 25.81
N ASN A 540 -4.94 23.24 25.09
CA ASN A 540 -6.15 23.76 24.49
C ASN A 540 -7.32 23.36 25.38
N THR A 541 -7.97 24.37 25.93
CA THR A 541 -9.27 24.21 26.58
C THR A 541 -10.33 24.88 25.74
N ILE A 542 -11.56 24.67 26.16
CA ILE A 542 -12.68 25.46 25.69
C ILE A 542 -12.44 26.98 25.79
N ASN A 543 -11.83 27.46 26.88
CA ASN A 543 -11.74 28.88 27.20
C ASN A 543 -10.60 29.57 26.47
N GLU A 544 -9.43 28.94 26.49
CA GLU A 544 -8.21 29.53 25.97
C GLU A 544 -7.17 28.46 25.62
N THR A 545 -6.16 28.93 24.90
CA THR A 545 -4.97 28.16 24.55
C THR A 545 -3.76 28.76 25.25
N LEU A 546 -3.17 27.97 26.14
CA LEU A 546 -1.94 28.33 26.85
C LEU A 546 -0.75 27.61 26.25
N ILE A 547 0.38 28.31 26.12
CA ILE A 547 1.56 27.81 25.41
C ILE A 547 2.77 27.76 26.35
N ALA A 548 3.43 26.60 26.43
CA ALA A 548 4.74 26.43 27.03
C ALA A 548 5.79 26.08 25.96
N THR A 549 6.98 26.64 26.11
CA THR A 549 8.15 26.26 25.29
C THR A 549 9.23 25.57 26.15
N ASP A 550 9.13 25.68 27.47
CA ASP A 550 10.08 25.18 28.46
C ASP A 550 9.70 23.81 29.06
N LEU A 551 8.47 23.32 28.85
CA LEU A 551 7.99 21.99 29.29
C LEU A 551 8.68 20.85 28.50
N PRO A 552 9.59 20.05 29.10
CA PRO A 552 10.27 18.96 28.40
C PRO A 552 9.30 17.87 27.94
N TYR A 553 9.50 17.35 26.72
CA TYR A 553 8.68 16.24 26.23
C TYR A 553 8.84 14.98 27.10
N GLU A 554 10.04 14.75 27.65
CA GLU A 554 10.29 13.63 28.57
C GLU A 554 9.36 13.66 29.78
N GLU A 555 9.15 14.83 30.41
CA GLU A 555 8.23 14.98 31.55
C GLU A 555 6.76 14.79 31.13
N LEU A 556 6.38 15.30 29.95
CA LEU A 556 5.04 15.12 29.39
C LEU A 556 4.76 13.65 29.12
N SER A 557 5.70 12.97 28.47
CA SER A 557 5.60 11.56 28.13
C SER A 557 5.54 10.67 29.38
N ASP A 558 6.34 10.96 30.42
CA ASP A 558 6.28 10.22 31.68
C ASP A 558 4.92 10.39 32.39
N ALA A 559 4.38 11.61 32.44
CA ALA A 559 3.07 11.87 33.02
C ALA A 559 1.95 11.14 32.27
N LEU A 560 1.97 11.19 30.93
CA LEU A 560 1.00 10.50 30.08
C LEU A 560 1.07 8.98 30.24
N ARG A 561 2.28 8.39 30.29
CA ARG A 561 2.44 6.94 30.52
C ARG A 561 1.79 6.49 31.83
N GLU A 562 1.98 7.25 32.90
CA GLU A 562 1.36 6.94 34.19
C GLU A 562 -0.17 7.07 34.13
N ASP A 563 -0.69 8.16 33.55
CA ASP A 563 -2.13 8.39 33.47
C ASP A 563 -2.83 7.38 32.54
N ILE A 564 -2.24 7.03 31.40
CA ILE A 564 -2.79 6.03 30.49
C ILE A 564 -2.86 4.65 31.16
N LEU A 565 -1.79 4.21 31.85
CA LEU A 565 -1.77 2.90 32.51
C LEU A 565 -2.79 2.77 33.65
N ASN A 566 -3.15 3.88 34.31
CA ASN A 566 -4.02 3.85 35.49
C ASN A 566 -5.44 4.38 35.23
N GLY A 567 -5.63 5.18 34.19
CA GLY A 567 -6.86 5.91 33.89
C GLY A 567 -7.57 5.47 32.61
N PHE A 568 -6.91 4.73 31.71
CA PHE A 568 -7.54 4.30 30.46
C PHE A 568 -8.36 3.01 30.64
N SER A 569 -9.63 3.07 30.24
CA SER A 569 -10.51 1.91 30.04
C SER A 569 -11.54 2.25 28.97
N PHE A 570 -12.05 1.26 28.25
CA PHE A 570 -13.09 1.49 27.24
C PHE A 570 -14.33 2.13 27.86
N SER A 571 -14.80 1.62 29.01
CA SER A 571 -15.97 2.18 29.71
C SER A 571 -15.78 3.66 30.03
N TYR A 572 -14.60 4.04 30.52
CA TYR A 572 -14.33 5.44 30.84
C TYR A 572 -14.28 6.31 29.58
N MET A 573 -13.57 5.87 28.53
CA MET A 573 -13.39 6.64 27.29
C MET A 573 -14.67 6.79 26.48
N ARG A 574 -15.60 5.83 26.58
CA ARG A 574 -16.92 5.90 25.95
C ARG A 574 -17.85 6.89 26.67
N ASP A 575 -17.84 6.85 28.00
CA ASP A 575 -18.83 7.55 28.83
C ASP A 575 -18.36 8.95 29.26
N HIS A 576 -17.06 9.22 29.23
CA HIS A 576 -16.47 10.51 29.59
C HIS A 576 -15.86 11.19 28.35
N ARG A 577 -15.76 12.51 28.40
CA ARG A 577 -15.13 13.31 27.35
C ARG A 577 -13.80 13.89 27.86
N PRO A 578 -12.82 14.11 26.96
CA PRO A 578 -11.67 14.95 27.25
C PRO A 578 -12.11 16.35 27.72
N ILE A 579 -11.43 16.85 28.73
CA ILE A 579 -11.63 18.20 29.27
C ILE A 579 -10.71 19.23 28.57
N ALA A 580 -9.67 18.75 27.89
CA ALA A 580 -8.70 19.55 27.14
C ALA A 580 -7.99 18.70 26.09
N SER A 581 -7.19 19.35 25.23
CA SER A 581 -6.24 18.69 24.33
C SER A 581 -4.84 19.29 24.52
N ILE A 582 -3.82 18.45 24.44
CA ILE A 582 -2.42 18.87 24.35
C ILE A 582 -1.97 18.74 22.90
N GLU A 583 -1.63 19.86 22.27
CA GLU A 583 -0.90 19.87 21.00
C GLU A 583 0.60 19.99 21.29
N TYR A 584 1.34 18.93 21.01
CA TYR A 584 2.80 18.93 21.07
C TYR A 584 3.38 19.02 19.66
N SER A 585 4.21 20.03 19.41
CA SER A 585 4.96 20.16 18.16
C SER A 585 6.44 20.43 18.38
N ASN A 586 7.30 19.81 17.58
CA ASN A 586 8.74 20.10 17.53
C ASN A 586 9.25 20.01 16.10
N ASP A 587 9.75 21.13 15.57
CA ASP A 587 10.34 21.23 14.23
C ASP A 587 11.85 20.89 14.26
N GLY A 588 12.19 19.66 14.62
CA GLY A 588 13.56 19.16 14.75
C GLY A 588 14.00 18.19 13.67
N THR A 589 14.86 17.24 14.04
CA THR A 589 15.22 16.11 13.15
C THR A 589 13.98 15.29 12.79
N TYR A 590 13.02 15.21 13.71
CA TYR A 590 11.68 14.67 13.51
C TYR A 590 10.68 15.82 13.63
N TYR A 591 9.72 15.90 12.72
CA TYR A 591 8.58 16.80 12.85
C TYR A 591 7.51 16.04 13.62
N VAL A 592 7.32 16.37 14.89
CA VAL A 592 6.27 15.70 15.65
C VAL A 592 5.09 16.62 15.74
N ASP A 593 3.90 16.06 15.50
CA ASP A 593 2.63 16.72 15.75
C ASP A 593 1.70 15.73 16.45
N ALA A 594 1.50 15.92 17.74
CA ALA A 594 0.66 15.07 18.56
C ALA A 594 -0.51 15.87 19.12
N ASN A 595 -1.72 15.31 19.02
CA ASN A 595 -2.93 15.89 19.58
C ASN A 595 -3.51 14.92 20.61
N ILE A 596 -3.19 15.17 21.87
CA ILE A 596 -3.44 14.24 22.96
C ILE A 596 -4.67 14.71 23.74
N PRO A 597 -5.79 13.95 23.74
CA PRO A 597 -6.91 14.27 24.61
C PRO A 597 -6.53 14.09 26.09
N VAL A 598 -6.91 15.06 26.91
CA VAL A 598 -6.69 15.05 28.36
C VAL A 598 -8.02 14.85 29.06
N TYR A 599 -8.13 13.78 29.85
CA TYR A 599 -9.32 13.48 30.63
C TYR A 599 -9.18 13.94 32.08
N GLU A 600 -10.30 14.08 32.78
CA GLU A 600 -10.33 14.51 34.19
C GLU A 600 -9.48 13.60 35.10
N ASN A 601 -9.40 12.31 34.79
CA ASN A 601 -8.61 11.33 35.54
C ASN A 601 -7.11 11.32 35.21
N TYR A 602 -6.62 12.21 34.32
CA TYR A 602 -5.20 12.34 33.98
C TYR A 602 -4.49 13.25 35.00
N GLU A 603 -4.46 12.81 36.26
CA GLU A 603 -3.98 13.60 37.40
C GLU A 603 -2.53 14.07 37.24
N LYS A 604 -1.65 13.24 36.67
CA LYS A 604 -0.22 13.58 36.51
C LYS A 604 -0.02 14.62 35.43
N THR A 605 -0.71 14.45 34.31
CA THR A 605 -0.69 15.37 33.17
C THR A 605 -1.25 16.72 33.57
N ILE A 606 -2.39 16.74 34.28
CA ILE A 606 -2.98 17.98 34.83
C ILE A 606 -2.03 18.66 35.83
N ALA A 607 -1.41 17.91 36.73
CA ALA A 607 -0.43 18.45 37.67
C ALA A 607 0.79 19.06 36.96
N LEU A 608 1.23 18.45 35.86
CA LEU A 608 2.31 18.95 35.03
C LEU A 608 1.92 20.26 34.33
N MET A 609 0.72 20.35 33.75
CA MET A 609 0.22 21.60 33.15
C MET A 609 0.18 22.74 34.18
N LYS A 610 -0.25 22.45 35.42
CA LYS A 610 -0.25 23.41 36.54
C LYS A 610 1.16 23.84 36.93
N LYS A 611 2.12 22.91 36.99
CA LYS A 611 3.53 23.19 37.31
C LYS A 611 4.17 24.21 36.35
N TYR A 612 3.83 24.12 35.06
CA TYR A 612 4.35 25.00 34.01
C TYR A 612 3.46 26.23 33.74
N GLY A 613 2.38 26.40 34.50
CA GLY A 613 1.50 27.57 34.38
C GLY A 613 0.69 27.61 33.08
N ILE A 614 0.47 26.46 32.44
CA ILE A 614 -0.31 26.33 31.20
C ILE A 614 -1.63 25.57 31.39
N TYR A 615 -2.06 25.37 32.64
CA TYR A 615 -3.37 24.82 32.94
C TYR A 615 -4.43 25.92 32.94
N SER A 616 -5.48 25.72 32.15
CA SER A 616 -6.73 26.50 32.21
C SER A 616 -7.88 25.60 32.66
N ASP A 617 -8.88 26.20 33.30
CA ASP A 617 -10.07 25.50 33.77
C ASP A 617 -10.92 25.06 32.56
N PRO A 618 -11.36 23.79 32.48
CA PRO A 618 -12.20 23.32 31.38
C PRO A 618 -13.67 23.76 31.48
N GLU A 619 -14.13 24.34 32.60
CA GLU A 619 -15.49 24.89 32.68
C GLU A 619 -15.60 26.18 31.87
N LEU A 620 -16.60 26.27 30.98
CA LEU A 620 -16.77 27.43 30.11
C LEU A 620 -16.99 28.73 30.92
N ASP A 621 -16.15 29.75 30.69
CA ASP A 621 -16.38 31.08 31.24
C ASP A 621 -17.46 31.82 30.43
N VAL A 622 -18.71 31.73 30.90
CA VAL A 622 -19.88 32.38 30.31
C VAL A 622 -19.71 33.92 30.24
N SER A 623 -18.86 34.52 31.08
CA SER A 623 -18.68 35.98 31.13
C SER A 623 -17.91 36.54 29.93
N GLU A 624 -17.15 35.71 29.21
CA GLU A 624 -16.35 36.13 28.05
C GLU A 624 -17.10 35.96 26.71
N ILE A 625 -18.30 35.37 26.73
CA ILE A 625 -19.12 35.10 25.55
C ILE A 625 -19.97 36.32 25.19
N THR A 626 -19.82 36.81 23.96
CA THR A 626 -20.60 37.93 23.44
C THR A 626 -21.94 37.47 22.85
N SER A 627 -21.97 36.33 22.18
CA SER A 627 -23.19 35.74 21.63
C SER A 627 -22.99 34.28 21.21
N ILE A 628 -24.09 33.52 21.19
CA ILE A 628 -24.14 32.18 20.61
C ILE A 628 -25.11 32.14 19.44
N GLU A 629 -24.70 31.56 18.33
CA GLU A 629 -25.56 31.31 17.17
C GLU A 629 -25.79 29.80 17.05
N VAL A 630 -27.06 29.38 17.09
CA VAL A 630 -27.45 27.98 16.88
C VAL A 630 -28.14 27.85 15.55
N THR A 631 -27.64 26.97 14.69
CA THR A 631 -28.21 26.66 13.38
C THR A 631 -28.86 25.29 13.40
N ASN A 632 -30.13 25.22 13.01
CA ASN A 632 -30.86 23.98 12.73
C ASN A 632 -30.84 23.73 11.22
N TYR A 633 -30.22 22.63 10.79
CA TYR A 633 -30.13 22.27 9.37
C TYR A 633 -31.41 21.64 8.82
N TYR A 634 -32.30 21.15 9.70
CA TYR A 634 -33.51 20.42 9.32
C TYR A 634 -34.73 20.97 10.06
N PRO A 635 -35.08 22.25 9.88
CA PRO A 635 -36.22 22.85 10.57
C PRO A 635 -37.54 22.15 10.18
N GLY A 636 -38.38 21.90 11.18
CA GLY A 636 -39.68 21.22 11.03
C GLY A 636 -39.60 19.69 11.05
N TYR A 637 -38.41 19.12 11.19
CA TYR A 637 -38.17 17.68 11.35
C TYR A 637 -37.47 17.41 12.68
N ASP A 638 -37.67 16.20 13.20
CA ASP A 638 -36.97 15.70 14.37
C ASP A 638 -36.16 14.47 13.96
N LEU A 639 -34.84 14.65 13.82
CA LEU A 639 -33.94 13.57 13.41
C LEU A 639 -33.74 12.49 14.49
N SER A 640 -34.30 12.65 15.70
CA SER A 640 -34.30 11.56 16.69
C SER A 640 -35.30 10.45 16.35
N VAL A 641 -36.28 10.76 15.49
CA VAL A 641 -37.36 9.83 15.10
C VAL A 641 -37.56 9.73 13.59
N THR A 642 -37.03 10.68 12.82
CA THR A 642 -37.15 10.74 11.36
C THR A 642 -35.83 10.33 10.73
N ASP A 643 -35.87 9.39 9.79
CA ASP A 643 -34.70 9.05 8.98
C ASP A 643 -34.30 10.26 8.11
N ILE A 644 -33.02 10.60 8.09
CA ILE A 644 -32.50 11.72 7.31
C ILE A 644 -32.78 11.56 5.81
N ASP A 645 -32.88 10.32 5.32
CA ASP A 645 -33.23 10.01 3.94
C ASP A 645 -34.68 10.37 3.58
N ASP A 646 -35.56 10.49 4.58
CA ASP A 646 -36.96 10.91 4.40
C ASP A 646 -37.12 12.45 4.45
N VAL A 647 -36.05 13.18 4.78
CA VAL A 647 -36.04 14.64 4.87
C VAL A 647 -35.68 15.26 3.51
N PRO A 648 -36.43 16.27 3.01
CA PRO A 648 -36.10 16.95 1.77
C PRO A 648 -34.69 17.56 1.78
N SER A 649 -33.92 17.30 0.72
CA SER A 649 -32.53 17.76 0.59
C SER A 649 -32.39 19.28 0.35
N ASP A 650 -33.50 19.98 0.11
CA ASP A 650 -33.58 21.40 -0.27
C ASP A 650 -34.11 22.31 0.86
N LEU A 651 -33.98 21.88 2.12
CA LEU A 651 -34.33 22.71 3.28
C LEU A 651 -33.32 23.83 3.51
N ASP A 652 -33.83 25.05 3.71
CA ASP A 652 -33.03 26.15 4.21
C ASP A 652 -32.80 25.97 5.72
N SER A 653 -31.54 26.04 6.15
CA SER A 653 -31.20 26.01 7.58
C SER A 653 -31.71 27.28 8.27
N LEU A 654 -32.18 27.15 9.51
CA LEU A 654 -32.65 28.28 10.32
C LEU A 654 -31.70 28.52 11.50
N SER A 655 -31.19 29.75 11.63
CA SER A 655 -30.26 30.14 12.69
C SER A 655 -30.90 31.13 13.66
N ALA A 656 -30.68 30.92 14.95
CA ALA A 656 -31.09 31.81 16.03
C ALA A 656 -29.88 32.29 16.83
N LYS A 657 -29.87 33.58 17.17
CA LYS A 657 -28.75 34.23 17.89
C LYS A 657 -29.18 34.63 19.31
N TYR A 658 -28.43 34.17 20.30
CA TYR A 658 -28.65 34.40 21.72
C TYR A 658 -27.59 35.34 22.30
N THR A 659 -28.04 36.32 23.07
CA THR A 659 -27.18 37.28 23.79
C THR A 659 -27.53 37.38 25.28
N ASP A 660 -28.56 36.65 25.72
CA ASP A 660 -28.99 36.64 27.12
C ASP A 660 -28.09 35.68 27.93
N PRO A 661 -27.43 36.14 29.02
CA PRO A 661 -26.51 35.31 29.79
C PRO A 661 -27.11 34.00 30.31
N ASP A 662 -28.39 33.99 30.69
CA ASP A 662 -29.06 32.79 31.21
C ASP A 662 -29.30 31.76 30.08
N GLN A 663 -29.69 32.22 28.88
CA GLN A 663 -29.84 31.35 27.70
C GLN A 663 -28.50 30.82 27.20
N ILE A 664 -27.46 31.66 27.19
CA ILE A 664 -26.09 31.27 26.83
C ILE A 664 -25.61 30.19 27.78
N LYS A 665 -25.80 30.39 29.10
CA LYS A 665 -25.41 29.40 30.11
C LYS A 665 -26.12 28.07 29.89
N GLU A 666 -27.44 28.06 29.68
CA GLU A 666 -28.19 26.82 29.46
C GLU A 666 -27.76 26.09 28.18
N ILE A 667 -27.46 26.82 27.09
CA ILE A 667 -26.93 26.21 25.85
C ILE A 667 -25.57 25.55 26.14
N CYS A 668 -24.68 26.25 26.82
CA CYS A 668 -23.33 25.76 27.10
C CYS A 668 -23.27 24.61 28.11
N GLU A 669 -24.23 24.50 29.02
CA GLU A 669 -24.36 23.34 29.92
C GLU A 669 -24.83 22.08 29.18
N LYS A 670 -25.45 22.23 28.01
CA LYS A 670 -26.05 21.13 27.23
C LYS A 670 -25.33 20.79 25.93
N ALA A 671 -24.47 21.68 25.44
CA ALA A 671 -23.71 21.52 24.20
C ALA A 671 -22.24 21.19 24.48
N TYR A 672 -21.63 20.41 23.59
CA TYR A 672 -20.25 19.91 23.74
C TYR A 672 -19.41 20.20 22.50
N PHE A 673 -18.12 20.42 22.69
CA PHE A 673 -17.19 20.76 21.61
C PHE A 673 -16.83 19.53 20.79
N SER A 674 -16.87 19.65 19.45
CA SER A 674 -16.51 18.55 18.56
C SER A 674 -15.05 18.14 18.62
N ASP A 675 -14.17 19.08 18.98
CA ASP A 675 -12.72 18.88 18.94
C ASP A 675 -12.24 17.96 20.08
N PHE A 676 -13.13 17.58 21.00
CA PHE A 676 -12.88 16.68 22.13
C PHE A 676 -13.72 15.39 22.04
N LEU A 677 -13.97 14.84 20.85
CA LEU A 677 -14.61 13.51 20.75
C LEU A 677 -13.57 12.40 20.80
N SER A 678 -13.70 11.51 21.80
CA SER A 678 -12.94 10.25 21.85
C SER A 678 -13.33 9.34 20.68
N TYR A 679 -12.37 8.61 20.12
CA TYR A 679 -12.66 7.56 19.12
C TYR A 679 -13.70 6.54 19.64
N TRP A 680 -13.71 6.27 20.95
CA TRP A 680 -14.65 5.33 21.58
C TRP A 680 -16.01 5.95 21.95
N THR A 681 -16.28 7.19 21.54
CA THR A 681 -17.59 7.83 21.75
C THR A 681 -18.65 7.21 20.83
N ASP A 682 -19.84 6.88 21.36
CA ASP A 682 -21.01 6.55 20.53
C ASP A 682 -21.55 7.84 19.89
N TYR A 683 -21.23 8.04 18.62
CA TYR A 683 -21.64 9.23 17.88
C TYR A 683 -23.13 9.26 17.56
N ARG A 684 -23.89 8.17 17.74
CA ARG A 684 -25.35 8.19 17.48
C ARG A 684 -26.10 9.06 18.48
N ASN A 685 -25.50 9.32 19.64
CA ASN A 685 -26.05 10.25 20.61
C ASN A 685 -25.90 11.71 20.14
N LEU A 686 -24.94 12.02 19.27
CA LEU A 686 -24.70 13.38 18.78
C LEU A 686 -25.79 13.78 17.78
N CYS A 687 -26.44 14.89 18.07
CA CYS A 687 -27.46 15.47 17.23
C CYS A 687 -26.81 16.26 16.07
N SER A 688 -26.77 15.65 14.89
CA SER A 688 -26.26 16.30 13.67
C SER A 688 -27.18 17.40 13.13
N GLN A 689 -28.39 17.52 13.67
CA GLN A 689 -29.39 18.52 13.27
C GLN A 689 -28.99 19.95 13.64
N TYR A 690 -28.25 20.11 14.73
CA TYR A 690 -27.93 21.40 15.32
C TYR A 690 -26.43 21.63 15.34
N THR A 691 -26.02 22.86 15.09
CA THR A 691 -24.64 23.30 15.31
C THR A 691 -24.65 24.62 16.05
N VAL A 692 -23.81 24.72 17.06
CA VAL A 692 -23.67 25.90 17.92
C VAL A 692 -22.34 26.56 17.61
N ILE A 693 -22.36 27.87 17.35
CA ILE A 693 -21.18 28.70 17.12
C ILE A 693 -21.10 29.72 18.25
N VAL A 694 -19.98 29.72 18.98
CA VAL A 694 -19.72 30.69 20.04
C VAL A 694 -18.91 31.88 19.50
N SER A 695 -19.30 33.10 19.88
CA SER A 695 -18.53 34.32 19.61
C SER A 695 -18.09 34.99 20.91
N ARG A 696 -16.79 35.28 21.03
CA ARG A 696 -16.18 35.93 22.20
C ARG A 696 -15.67 37.34 21.91
N ASN A 697 -15.37 38.07 22.98
CA ASN A 697 -14.85 39.44 22.89
C ASN A 697 -13.43 39.47 22.27
N GLY A 698 -13.30 40.04 21.06
CA GLY A 698 -12.01 40.28 20.41
C GLY A 698 -11.63 39.26 19.32
N GLU A 699 -12.45 38.24 19.09
CA GLU A 699 -12.26 37.26 18.00
C GLU A 699 -13.03 37.67 16.74
N THR A 700 -12.38 37.55 15.57
CA THR A 700 -13.08 37.52 14.28
C THR A 700 -13.31 36.07 13.88
N PRO A 701 -14.55 35.65 13.58
CA PRO A 701 -14.82 34.30 13.08
C PRO A 701 -14.27 34.22 11.65
N SER A 702 -13.02 33.79 11.48
CA SER A 702 -12.42 33.69 10.15
C SER A 702 -11.68 32.37 9.94
N SER A 703 -12.26 31.63 8.99
CA SER A 703 -11.61 30.82 7.96
C SER A 703 -10.88 29.55 8.39
N ASN A 704 -11.59 28.42 8.27
CA ASN A 704 -11.25 27.16 7.57
C ASN A 704 -9.86 26.50 7.68
N TYR A 705 -8.86 27.04 8.36
CA TYR A 705 -7.56 26.40 8.54
C TYR A 705 -6.92 26.94 9.83
N GLY A 706 -7.13 26.22 10.92
CA GLY A 706 -6.60 26.53 12.26
C GLY A 706 -7.67 26.30 13.33
N SER A 707 -7.34 25.49 14.34
CA SER A 707 -8.16 24.83 15.36
C SER A 707 -9.10 25.68 16.25
N TYR A 708 -9.73 26.76 15.77
CA TYR A 708 -10.49 27.67 16.66
C TYR A 708 -11.78 28.23 16.03
N GLY A 709 -12.48 27.42 15.22
CA GLY A 709 -13.90 27.62 14.94
C GLY A 709 -14.71 26.74 15.89
N GLN A 710 -15.15 27.30 17.02
CA GLN A 710 -15.75 26.54 18.13
C GLN A 710 -17.17 26.06 17.78
N TYR A 711 -17.26 24.92 17.11
CA TYR A 711 -18.51 24.20 16.87
C TYR A 711 -18.85 23.35 18.10
N MET A 712 -20.04 23.56 18.67
CA MET A 712 -20.62 22.62 19.62
C MET A 712 -21.81 21.87 19.03
N TYR A 713 -22.02 20.67 19.56
CA TYR A 713 -23.10 19.76 19.23
C TYR A 713 -23.92 19.46 20.48
N PHE A 714 -25.22 19.24 20.31
CA PHE A 714 -26.07 18.72 21.37
C PHE A 714 -26.15 17.21 21.27
N ASP A 715 -26.45 16.54 22.38
CA ASP A 715 -26.96 15.17 22.32
C ASP A 715 -28.45 15.17 21.98
N TYR A 716 -28.93 14.11 21.32
CA TYR A 716 -30.36 13.91 21.09
C TYR A 716 -31.13 13.92 22.41
N GLY A 717 -32.20 14.73 22.46
CA GLY A 717 -33.02 14.91 23.67
C GLY A 717 -32.46 15.89 24.71
N ASN A 718 -31.26 16.45 24.50
CA ASN A 718 -30.65 17.43 25.40
C ASN A 718 -30.57 18.85 24.80
N ILE A 719 -31.54 19.23 23.97
CA ILE A 719 -31.58 20.56 23.33
C ILE A 719 -32.48 21.48 24.16
N PRO A 720 -32.07 22.73 24.48
CA PRO A 720 -32.95 23.66 25.19
C PRO A 720 -34.27 23.92 24.44
N GLU A 721 -35.41 23.92 25.14
CA GLU A 721 -36.73 24.05 24.50
C GLU A 721 -36.89 25.35 23.70
N PHE A 722 -36.29 26.45 24.19
CA PHE A 722 -36.31 27.72 23.49
C PHE A 722 -35.51 27.67 22.18
N VAL A 723 -34.41 26.89 22.12
CA VAL A 723 -33.65 26.68 20.89
C VAL A 723 -34.50 25.96 19.86
N VAL A 724 -35.16 24.88 20.24
CA VAL A 724 -36.06 24.13 19.36
C VAL A 724 -37.16 25.03 18.82
N LYS A 725 -37.76 25.88 19.66
CA LYS A 725 -38.83 26.80 19.26
C LYS A 725 -38.36 27.92 18.33
N ASP A 726 -37.19 28.49 18.58
CA ASP A 726 -36.68 29.64 17.82
C ASP A 726 -36.05 29.21 16.49
N THR A 727 -35.73 27.93 16.34
CA THR A 727 -35.09 27.34 15.14
C THR A 727 -35.94 26.27 14.43
N ASN A 728 -37.20 26.06 14.85
CA ASN A 728 -38.20 25.32 14.08
C ASN A 728 -39.39 26.25 13.81
N ASN A 729 -39.61 26.60 12.54
CA ASN A 729 -40.75 27.42 12.11
C ASN A 729 -41.99 26.56 11.81
#